data_AF-A0A938ISM7-F1
#
_entry.id   AF-A0A938ISM7-F1
#
_cell.length_a   1.000
_cell.length_b   1.000
_cell.length_c   1.000
_cell.angle_alpha   90.00
_cell.angle_beta   90.00
_cell.angle_gamma   90.00
#
_symmetry.space_group_name_H-M   'P 1'
#
loop_
_entity.id
_entity.type
_entity.pdbx_description
1 polymer ?
#
loop_
_entity_poly.entity_id
_entity_poly.type
_entity_poly.pdbx_seq_one_letter_code
_entity_poly.pdbx_strand_id
1 'polypeptide(L)'
;MAYAPFIPSRCRQGRDSAAVLLVAACLCCAAGAWAGPAADPSVRLYDTGAGGRAAAAEDFAARKGWVQVPEGRLDRAFAGDAVLMNDRCAVVVRRSGVGASVYAAAAGGWQERAHLLPEPAAGQAQAGAGAAQPDADTAKSGPGQAQPAARQSQPAAIACVANDAGAVEVEASGPWIVAAPPGPALRPSPAPPVPLPPGGQAGPAGGGARCRFRLTAGEAIVEVRPAAGVAALLVASSLRYVVVPDFFGDDVVLSAAREAAGTARVFPAGLPAERMLLAPLDGGEAMLFCAWEASDATADLVFVGEMHKAGFFAEGRGGTDAPAPGPPEMESFGVFRVSAAPGKRVWLACLQGAGMWQAAPAGAARAGEARGGEPPAGGGRAGLPAEASAKAGEFVRGFRPPMPARWRADFVGPGGMCDSVTFDEAPPAALPVPDDWRGEIVLYPIDRTRQTPLAAILPTDVLRFTLGVGPCQYVLDAEGLGSADAPATPDAVIDWIERLAKRGQAAAERQEIEARLRAMLDHLAAARARIGDYAAFGRQVRAACAAVRSGDASSVRSTGAGAAASGAGRAEAAGDADAADAAALLAICDRLDHDIARGQDGLKTAEDAGRLVGQMLAAIDKGSAAAELAKVGGELRAIGAAHDALLARARMAARRVAATLRFGRGDLAKKVLPMAEAVLRKR
;
A
#
# COMPACT_ATOMS: atom_id res chain seq x y z
N MET A 1 -33.68 -23.09 9.77
CA MET A 1 -33.07 -24.42 9.98
C MET A 1 -31.88 -24.24 10.90
N ALA A 2 -32.03 -24.65 12.16
CA ALA A 2 -31.03 -24.49 13.20
C ALA A 2 -29.91 -25.53 13.06
N TYR A 3 -28.66 -25.09 13.10
CA TYR A 3 -27.47 -25.94 13.16
C TYR A 3 -27.06 -26.12 14.64
N ALA A 4 -27.12 -27.35 15.13
CA ALA A 4 -26.53 -27.76 16.40
C ALA A 4 -25.20 -28.48 16.13
N PRO A 5 -24.12 -28.24 16.90
CA PRO A 5 -22.86 -28.94 16.70
C PRO A 5 -22.86 -30.31 17.39
N PHE A 6 -22.42 -31.31 16.64
CA PHE A 6 -22.21 -32.70 17.03
C PHE A 6 -20.87 -32.83 17.79
N ILE A 7 -20.90 -33.32 19.04
CA ILE A 7 -19.70 -33.59 19.85
C ILE A 7 -19.43 -35.10 19.82
N PRO A 8 -18.27 -35.58 19.32
CA PRO A 8 -17.91 -36.98 19.48
C PRO A 8 -17.23 -37.22 20.82
N SER A 9 -17.91 -37.97 21.68
CA SER A 9 -17.39 -38.54 22.92
C SER A 9 -16.57 -39.81 22.65
N ARG A 10 -15.29 -39.83 23.03
CA ARG A 10 -14.57 -40.96 23.68
C ARG A 10 -13.09 -40.61 23.91
N CYS A 11 -12.78 -40.09 25.11
CA CYS A 11 -11.43 -40.10 25.68
C CYS A 11 -11.28 -41.32 26.60
N ARG A 12 -10.26 -42.16 26.35
CA ARG A 12 -9.70 -43.07 27.36
C ARG A 12 -8.54 -42.36 28.07
N GLN A 13 -8.56 -42.46 29.39
CA GLN A 13 -7.61 -41.88 30.35
C GLN A 13 -6.18 -42.41 30.19
N GLY A 14 -5.21 -41.55 30.50
CA GLY A 14 -3.85 -41.97 30.85
C GLY A 14 -2.88 -40.80 31.00
N ARG A 15 -2.85 -40.21 32.21
CA ARG A 15 -1.72 -39.48 32.84
C ARG A 15 -0.89 -38.54 31.93
N ASP A 16 -1.24 -37.25 31.90
CA ASP A 16 -0.32 -36.11 31.71
C ASP A 16 -1.03 -34.74 31.92
N SER A 17 -1.82 -34.61 32.99
CA SER A 17 -2.70 -33.44 33.19
C SER A 17 -2.03 -32.20 33.79
N ALA A 18 -0.79 -32.29 34.28
CA ALA A 18 -0.10 -31.16 34.90
C ALA A 18 0.71 -30.31 33.90
N ALA A 19 1.33 -30.93 32.89
CA ALA A 19 2.11 -30.21 31.88
C ALA A 19 1.23 -29.48 30.84
N VAL A 20 0.08 -30.06 30.49
CA VAL A 20 -0.87 -29.44 29.54
C VAL A 20 -1.55 -28.21 30.12
N LEU A 21 -1.78 -28.17 31.45
CA LEU A 21 -2.36 -27.01 32.14
C LEU A 21 -1.37 -25.83 32.24
N LEU A 22 -0.06 -26.10 32.38
CA LEU A 22 0.96 -25.04 32.40
C LEU A 22 1.21 -24.44 31.01
N VAL A 23 1.17 -25.27 29.95
CA VAL A 23 1.29 -24.80 28.56
C VAL A 23 0.04 -24.03 28.12
N ALA A 24 -1.17 -24.47 28.51
CA ALA A 24 -2.40 -23.73 28.25
C ALA A 24 -2.46 -22.39 29.01
N ALA A 25 -1.97 -22.34 30.26
CA ALA A 25 -1.88 -21.09 31.02
C ALA A 25 -0.87 -20.09 30.42
N CYS A 26 0.30 -20.56 29.96
CA CYS A 26 1.27 -19.70 29.28
C CYS A 26 0.80 -19.19 27.90
N LEU A 27 0.04 -19.99 27.15
CA LEU A 27 -0.60 -19.56 25.90
C LEU A 27 -1.72 -18.53 26.13
N CYS A 28 -2.48 -18.65 27.22
CA CYS A 28 -3.49 -17.66 27.58
C CYS A 28 -2.89 -16.32 28.07
N CYS A 29 -1.74 -16.34 28.75
CA CYS A 29 -1.07 -15.10 29.18
C CYS A 29 -0.48 -14.29 28.00
N ALA A 30 -0.06 -14.94 26.92
CA ALA A 30 0.40 -14.24 25.70
C ALA A 30 -0.78 -13.74 24.82
N ALA A 31 -1.92 -14.42 24.83
CA ALA A 31 -3.14 -13.98 24.14
C ALA A 31 -3.91 -12.86 24.90
N GLY A 32 -3.57 -12.61 26.16
CA GLY A 32 -4.25 -11.63 27.02
C GLY A 32 -4.03 -10.15 26.64
N ALA A 33 -3.16 -9.84 25.67
CA ALA A 33 -2.84 -8.46 25.30
C ALA A 33 -3.75 -7.84 24.23
N TRP A 34 -4.69 -8.61 23.66
CA TRP A 34 -5.49 -8.16 22.51
C TRP A 34 -6.96 -7.84 22.82
N ALA A 35 -7.44 -8.21 24.01
CA ALA A 35 -8.79 -7.87 24.45
C ALA A 35 -8.74 -6.59 25.30
N GLY A 36 -8.75 -5.43 24.63
CA GLY A 36 -9.22 -4.21 25.29
C GLY A 36 -10.61 -4.44 25.88
N PRO A 37 -11.02 -3.71 26.94
CA PRO A 37 -12.37 -3.85 27.49
C PRO A 37 -13.38 -3.74 26.35
N ALA A 38 -14.34 -4.67 26.29
CA ALA A 38 -15.38 -4.71 25.27
C ALA A 38 -16.22 -3.43 25.37
N ALA A 39 -15.76 -2.38 24.70
CA ALA A 39 -16.45 -1.12 24.60
C ALA A 39 -17.68 -1.32 23.71
N ASP A 40 -18.74 -0.61 24.04
CA ASP A 40 -19.92 -0.49 23.18
C ASP A 40 -19.44 -0.04 21.79
N PRO A 41 -19.65 -0.83 20.71
CA PRO A 41 -19.15 -0.53 19.37
C PRO A 41 -19.78 0.73 18.76
N SER A 42 -20.58 1.48 19.52
CA SER A 42 -21.13 2.78 19.14
C SER A 42 -20.10 3.73 18.54
N VAL A 43 -20.47 4.37 17.43
CA VAL A 43 -19.77 5.54 16.89
C VAL A 43 -20.43 6.81 17.41
N ARG A 44 -19.63 7.83 17.70
CA ARG A 44 -20.09 9.09 18.30
C ARG A 44 -19.43 10.28 17.63
N LEU A 45 -20.17 11.38 17.60
CA LEU A 45 -19.71 12.69 17.11
C LEU A 45 -19.58 13.67 18.27
N TYR A 46 -18.44 14.35 18.36
CA TYR A 46 -18.20 15.39 19.36
C TYR A 46 -17.76 16.70 18.70
N ASP A 47 -18.06 17.80 19.38
CA ASP A 47 -17.53 19.14 19.13
C ASP A 47 -16.61 19.52 20.29
N THR A 48 -15.34 19.82 20.01
CA THR A 48 -14.36 20.13 21.06
C THR A 48 -14.59 21.50 21.71
N GLY A 49 -15.46 22.35 21.16
CA GLY A 49 -15.75 23.70 21.66
C GLY A 49 -14.66 24.75 21.40
N ALA A 50 -13.41 24.32 21.19
CA ALA A 50 -12.28 25.16 20.78
C ALA A 50 -11.45 24.43 19.71
N GLY A 51 -11.09 25.13 18.63
CA GLY A 51 -10.23 24.60 17.56
C GLY A 51 -8.74 24.88 17.80
N GLY A 52 -7.89 24.22 17.01
CA GLY A 52 -6.49 24.62 16.84
C GLY A 52 -5.47 23.99 17.80
N ARG A 53 -5.87 23.11 18.72
CA ARG A 53 -4.91 22.29 19.48
C ARG A 53 -4.95 20.85 18.99
N ALA A 54 -3.78 20.27 18.69
CA ALA A 54 -3.65 18.84 18.50
C ALA A 54 -4.27 18.09 19.71
N ALA A 55 -5.07 17.06 19.43
CA ALA A 55 -5.73 16.31 20.48
C ALA A 55 -4.69 15.39 21.10
N ALA A 56 -4.50 15.49 22.41
CA ALA A 56 -3.62 14.59 23.14
C ALA A 56 -4.34 13.27 23.42
N ALA A 57 -3.60 12.20 23.71
CA ALA A 57 -4.17 10.89 24.02
C ALA A 57 -5.18 10.95 25.18
N GLU A 58 -4.90 11.80 26.16
CA GLU A 58 -5.72 12.02 27.35
C GLU A 58 -7.06 12.69 27.02
N ASP A 59 -7.11 13.48 25.95
CA ASP A 59 -8.33 14.20 25.55
C ASP A 59 -9.44 13.23 25.12
N PHE A 60 -9.10 12.12 24.48
CA PHE A 60 -10.07 11.10 24.05
C PHE A 60 -10.67 10.33 25.22
N ALA A 61 -9.88 10.09 26.27
CA ALA A 61 -10.38 9.44 27.48
C ALA A 61 -11.22 10.42 28.32
N ALA A 62 -10.67 11.60 28.60
CA ALA A 62 -11.29 12.59 29.49
C ALA A 62 -12.46 13.33 28.85
N ARG A 63 -12.39 13.59 27.53
CA ARG A 63 -13.37 14.37 26.74
C ARG A 63 -13.75 15.69 27.42
N LYS A 64 -12.80 16.30 28.13
CA LYS A 64 -13.06 17.45 29.00
C LYS A 64 -13.45 18.65 28.14
N GLY A 65 -14.68 19.13 28.32
CA GLY A 65 -15.22 20.26 27.55
C GLY A 65 -15.77 19.90 26.17
N TRP A 66 -15.72 18.63 25.77
CA TRP A 66 -16.30 18.18 24.51
C TRP A 66 -17.81 18.02 24.66
N VAL A 67 -18.55 18.47 23.64
CA VAL A 67 -20.00 18.33 23.59
C VAL A 67 -20.34 17.24 22.59
N GLN A 68 -20.96 16.14 23.07
CA GLN A 68 -21.47 15.11 22.17
C GLN A 68 -22.62 15.70 21.34
N VAL A 69 -22.56 15.53 20.02
CA VAL A 69 -23.64 15.90 19.10
C VAL A 69 -24.69 14.79 19.15
N PRO A 70 -25.95 15.09 19.52
CA PRO A 70 -27.01 14.08 19.58
C PRO A 70 -27.24 13.41 18.23
N GLU A 71 -27.51 12.11 18.24
CA GLU A 71 -27.90 11.36 17.03
C GLU A 71 -29.08 12.03 16.32
N GLY A 72 -29.08 11.97 14.98
CA GLY A 72 -30.06 12.64 14.12
C GLY A 72 -29.89 14.15 13.97
N ARG A 73 -29.02 14.79 14.77
CA ARG A 73 -28.81 16.25 14.69
C ARG A 73 -27.75 16.61 13.63
N LEU A 74 -28.21 17.12 12.49
CA LEU A 74 -27.36 17.51 11.35
C LEU A 74 -27.07 19.02 11.28
N ASP A 75 -27.85 19.84 11.98
CA ASP A 75 -27.79 21.32 11.93
C ASP A 75 -26.71 21.93 12.84
N ARG A 76 -25.80 21.11 13.38
CA ARG A 76 -24.78 21.57 14.33
C ARG A 76 -23.75 22.45 13.63
N ALA A 77 -23.68 23.72 14.05
CA ALA A 77 -22.51 24.56 13.81
C ALA A 77 -21.40 24.22 14.81
N PHE A 78 -20.26 23.73 14.31
CA PHE A 78 -19.13 23.34 15.17
C PHE A 78 -18.40 24.57 15.70
N ALA A 79 -18.26 24.64 17.03
CA ALA A 79 -17.49 25.69 17.70
C ALA A 79 -15.98 25.36 17.73
N GLY A 80 -15.62 24.10 17.84
CA GLY A 80 -14.25 23.60 17.76
C GLY A 80 -14.02 22.67 16.57
N ASP A 81 -13.13 21.70 16.79
CA ASP A 81 -12.90 20.60 15.86
C ASP A 81 -14.04 19.58 15.98
N ALA A 82 -14.34 18.88 14.87
CA ALA A 82 -15.28 17.77 14.89
C ALA A 82 -14.53 16.45 15.12
N VAL A 83 -14.96 15.67 16.11
CA VAL A 83 -14.34 14.38 16.44
C VAL A 83 -15.33 13.25 16.19
N LEU A 84 -15.03 12.41 15.20
CA LEU A 84 -15.73 11.14 14.97
C LEU A 84 -14.95 10.08 15.72
N MET A 85 -15.59 9.29 16.58
CA MET A 85 -14.89 8.31 17.41
C MET A 85 -15.73 7.05 17.61
N ASN A 86 -15.09 5.89 17.49
CA ASN A 86 -15.63 4.60 17.92
C ASN A 86 -14.65 3.92 18.91
N ASP A 87 -14.77 2.61 19.11
CA ASP A 87 -13.92 1.81 20.00
C ASP A 87 -12.51 1.52 19.44
N ARG A 88 -12.27 1.72 18.15
CA ARG A 88 -11.02 1.35 17.46
C ARG A 88 -10.23 2.52 16.91
N CYS A 89 -10.89 3.53 16.37
CA CYS A 89 -10.25 4.70 15.79
C CYS A 89 -11.08 5.98 15.99
N ALA A 90 -10.40 7.11 15.80
CA ALA A 90 -11.00 8.43 15.86
C ALA A 90 -10.45 9.32 14.75
N VAL A 91 -11.28 10.24 14.26
CA VAL A 91 -10.94 11.23 13.24
C VAL A 91 -11.26 12.61 13.80
N VAL A 92 -10.23 13.46 13.88
CA VAL A 92 -10.37 14.85 14.33
C VAL A 92 -10.26 15.75 13.10
N VAL A 93 -11.40 16.28 12.65
CA VAL A 93 -11.50 17.21 11.52
C VAL A 93 -11.31 18.63 12.02
N ARG A 94 -10.23 19.27 11.56
CA ARG A 94 -9.74 20.54 12.12
C ARG A 94 -10.51 21.73 11.59
N ARG A 95 -10.99 22.58 12.51
CA ARG A 95 -11.61 23.87 12.15
C ARG A 95 -10.59 24.89 11.64
N SER A 96 -9.29 24.73 11.96
CA SER A 96 -8.23 25.59 11.41
C SER A 96 -8.04 25.44 9.89
N GLY A 97 -8.60 24.39 9.28
CA GLY A 97 -8.49 24.13 7.85
C GLY A 97 -7.24 23.36 7.42
N VAL A 98 -6.48 22.79 8.36
CA VAL A 98 -5.25 22.04 8.02
C VAL A 98 -5.53 20.61 7.55
N GLY A 99 -6.72 20.03 7.78
CA GLY A 99 -7.02 18.66 7.38
C GLY A 99 -7.77 17.88 8.46
N ALA A 100 -7.53 16.58 8.53
CA ALA A 100 -7.98 15.71 9.61
C ALA A 100 -6.83 14.88 10.20
N SER A 101 -6.82 14.67 11.51
CA SER A 101 -5.91 13.74 12.18
C SER A 101 -6.62 12.41 12.46
N VAL A 102 -5.97 11.29 12.20
CA VAL A 102 -6.48 9.94 12.46
C VAL A 102 -5.75 9.34 13.64
N TYR A 103 -6.51 8.86 14.62
CA TYR A 103 -6.02 8.22 15.83
C TYR A 103 -6.52 6.77 15.88
N ALA A 104 -5.72 5.89 16.48
CA ALA A 104 -6.09 4.52 16.75
C ALA A 104 -6.02 4.23 18.25
N ALA A 105 -6.96 3.43 18.75
CA ALA A 105 -6.88 2.87 20.08
C ALA A 105 -5.77 1.81 20.11
N ALA A 106 -4.79 1.97 20.99
CA ALA A 106 -3.71 1.04 21.23
C ALA A 106 -3.68 0.62 22.71
N ALA A 107 -2.85 -0.37 23.06
CA ALA A 107 -2.71 -0.83 24.45
C ALA A 107 -2.31 0.30 25.42
N GLY A 108 -1.53 1.28 24.94
CA GLY A 108 -1.12 2.47 25.69
C GLY A 108 -2.08 3.66 25.61
N GLY A 109 -3.31 3.46 25.12
CA GLY A 109 -4.28 4.53 24.87
C GLY A 109 -4.30 4.99 23.41
N TRP A 110 -4.88 6.18 23.19
CA TRP A 110 -5.06 6.73 21.84
C TRP A 110 -3.73 7.25 21.27
N GLN A 111 -3.39 6.81 20.06
CA GLN A 111 -2.18 7.25 19.37
C GLN A 111 -2.53 7.84 18.01
N GLU A 112 -1.95 8.99 17.67
CA GLU A 112 -2.06 9.57 16.34
C GLU A 112 -1.30 8.70 15.33
N ARG A 113 -1.96 8.32 14.24
CA ARG A 113 -1.43 7.40 13.23
C ARG A 113 -1.22 8.06 11.87
N ALA A 114 -1.99 9.09 11.54
CA ALA A 114 -1.86 9.79 10.28
C ALA A 114 -2.51 11.19 10.30
N HIS A 115 -2.09 12.03 9.36
CA HIS A 115 -2.82 13.23 8.95
C HIS A 115 -3.31 13.08 7.52
N LEU A 116 -4.55 13.50 7.28
CA LEU A 116 -5.24 13.51 6.00
C LEU A 116 -5.34 14.97 5.54
N LEU A 117 -4.64 15.32 4.46
CA LEU A 117 -4.60 16.68 3.92
C LEU A 117 -5.18 16.66 2.50
N PRO A 118 -6.38 17.22 2.27
CA PRO A 118 -6.91 17.38 0.92
C PRO A 118 -6.05 18.35 0.12
N GLU A 119 -5.53 17.90 -1.02
CA GLU A 119 -4.80 18.75 -1.96
C GLU A 119 -5.80 19.40 -2.94
N PRO A 120 -5.88 20.74 -3.00
CA PRO A 120 -6.78 21.42 -3.93
C PRO A 120 -6.34 21.22 -5.39
N ALA A 121 -7.31 21.15 -6.31
CA ALA A 121 -7.04 21.09 -7.73
C ALA A 121 -6.39 22.37 -8.27
N ALA A 122 -5.53 22.22 -9.27
CA ALA A 122 -4.88 23.35 -9.95
C ALA A 122 -5.91 24.37 -10.42
N GLY A 123 -5.70 25.65 -10.10
CA GLY A 123 -6.64 26.75 -10.36
C GLY A 123 -7.59 27.09 -9.21
N GLN A 124 -7.70 26.23 -8.19
CA GLN A 124 -8.40 26.53 -6.93
C GLN A 124 -7.46 26.83 -5.76
N ALA A 125 -6.15 26.57 -5.91
CA ALA A 125 -5.14 27.10 -5.02
C ALA A 125 -5.24 28.64 -5.08
N GLN A 126 -5.76 29.25 -4.01
CA GLN A 126 -6.01 30.68 -3.95
C GLN A 126 -4.78 31.45 -4.42
N ALA A 127 -5.00 32.51 -5.21
CA ALA A 127 -4.02 33.49 -5.69
C ALA A 127 -3.36 34.31 -4.55
N GLY A 128 -3.24 33.75 -3.33
CA GLY A 128 -2.60 34.34 -2.16
C GLY A 128 -1.11 34.02 -2.03
N ALA A 129 -0.56 33.20 -2.93
CA ALA A 129 0.89 33.13 -3.18
C ALA A 129 1.30 34.23 -4.16
N GLY A 130 0.85 35.47 -3.93
CA GLY A 130 1.49 36.62 -4.54
C GLY A 130 2.94 36.64 -4.07
N ALA A 131 3.86 36.27 -4.95
CA ALA A 131 5.25 36.62 -4.78
C ALA A 131 5.28 38.14 -4.63
N ALA A 132 5.56 38.61 -3.42
CA ALA A 132 5.92 40.00 -3.23
C ALA A 132 7.19 40.21 -4.04
N GLN A 133 7.05 40.73 -5.25
CA GLN A 133 8.17 41.21 -6.03
C GLN A 133 8.73 42.38 -5.21
N PRO A 134 9.98 42.33 -4.76
CA PRO A 134 10.52 43.43 -3.97
C PRO A 134 10.55 44.66 -4.87
N ASP A 135 9.67 45.63 -4.58
CA ASP A 135 9.77 46.96 -5.17
C ASP A 135 11.13 47.53 -4.80
N ALA A 136 11.94 47.82 -5.82
CA ALA A 136 13.35 48.20 -5.69
C ALA A 136 13.57 49.63 -5.14
N ASP A 137 12.53 50.31 -4.64
CA ASP A 137 12.59 51.75 -4.34
C ASP A 137 12.39 52.13 -2.86
N THR A 138 12.41 51.19 -1.91
CA THR A 138 12.33 51.51 -0.47
C THR A 138 13.67 51.39 0.28
N ALA A 139 14.73 51.95 -0.29
CA ALA A 139 16.01 52.13 0.41
C ALA A 139 16.04 53.48 1.16
N LYS A 140 15.31 53.60 2.28
CA LYS A 140 15.50 54.66 3.31
C LYS A 140 14.56 54.45 4.53
N SER A 141 14.70 53.36 5.26
CA SER A 141 14.14 53.20 6.61
C SER A 141 15.00 52.23 7.41
N GLY A 142 15.35 52.59 8.64
CA GLY A 142 16.29 51.84 9.51
C GLY A 142 15.81 50.44 9.93
N PRO A 143 16.62 49.70 10.70
CA PRO A 143 16.35 48.30 11.07
C PRO A 143 15.24 48.21 12.13
N GLY A 144 14.00 48.39 11.70
CA GLY A 144 12.82 47.97 12.46
C GLY A 144 12.51 46.52 12.13
N GLN A 145 12.49 45.65 13.14
CA GLN A 145 12.02 44.27 13.03
C GLN A 145 10.57 44.26 12.52
N ALA A 146 10.40 44.06 11.21
CA ALA A 146 9.09 43.77 10.63
C ALA A 146 8.72 42.32 10.97
N GLN A 147 7.93 42.15 12.02
CA GLN A 147 7.28 40.88 12.34
C GLN A 147 6.38 40.49 11.15
N PRO A 148 6.48 39.27 10.60
CA PRO A 148 5.59 38.84 9.54
C PRO A 148 4.15 38.91 10.05
N ALA A 149 3.32 39.73 9.40
CA ALA A 149 1.90 39.82 9.74
C ALA A 149 1.28 38.43 9.67
N ALA A 150 0.86 37.89 10.81
CA ALA A 150 0.23 36.59 10.91
C ALA A 150 -0.99 36.57 9.99
N ARG A 151 -0.92 35.79 8.90
CA ARG A 151 -2.05 35.60 7.99
C ARG A 151 -3.16 34.94 8.78
N GLN A 152 -4.24 35.67 9.06
CA GLN A 152 -5.47 35.09 9.61
C GLN A 152 -6.06 34.16 8.55
N SER A 153 -5.85 32.86 8.71
CA SER A 153 -6.51 31.84 7.90
C SER A 153 -8.01 31.85 8.23
N GLN A 154 -8.85 31.83 7.19
CA GLN A 154 -10.28 31.61 7.40
C GLN A 154 -10.49 30.18 7.92
N PRO A 155 -11.30 29.97 8.97
CA PRO A 155 -11.56 28.64 9.49
C PRO A 155 -12.30 27.79 8.45
N ALA A 156 -12.03 26.50 8.44
CA ALA A 156 -12.83 25.54 7.69
C ALA A 156 -14.28 25.51 8.22
N ALA A 157 -15.23 25.45 7.29
CA ALA A 157 -16.61 25.15 7.59
C ALA A 157 -16.79 23.63 7.66
N ILE A 158 -17.24 23.15 8.82
CA ILE A 158 -17.53 21.74 9.10
C ILE A 158 -19.04 21.60 9.27
N ALA A 159 -19.63 20.65 8.55
CA ALA A 159 -21.05 20.31 8.61
C ALA A 159 -21.24 18.82 8.93
N CYS A 160 -22.22 18.50 9.77
CA CYS A 160 -22.63 17.13 10.01
C CYS A 160 -23.53 16.66 8.85
N VAL A 161 -23.17 15.54 8.21
CA VAL A 161 -23.91 14.96 7.08
C VAL A 161 -24.77 13.80 7.54
N ALA A 162 -24.22 12.95 8.42
CA ALA A 162 -24.92 11.85 9.06
C ALA A 162 -24.43 11.68 10.50
N ASN A 163 -25.33 11.33 11.41
CA ASN A 163 -25.00 11.02 12.81
C ASN A 163 -26.02 10.01 13.32
N ASP A 164 -25.80 8.74 12.99
CA ASP A 164 -26.63 7.63 13.45
C ASP A 164 -25.79 6.64 14.29
N ALA A 165 -26.45 5.75 15.02
CA ALA A 165 -25.78 4.79 15.89
C ALA A 165 -24.79 3.86 15.16
N GLY A 166 -24.94 3.67 13.85
CA GLY A 166 -24.10 2.80 13.02
C GLY A 166 -22.98 3.53 12.30
N ALA A 167 -23.14 4.82 11.99
CA ALA A 167 -22.18 5.63 11.24
C ALA A 167 -22.31 7.13 11.52
N VAL A 168 -21.17 7.81 11.50
CA VAL A 168 -21.08 9.26 11.54
C VAL A 168 -20.36 9.75 10.28
N GLU A 169 -20.86 10.83 9.68
CA GLU A 169 -20.27 11.47 8.51
C GLU A 169 -20.25 13.00 8.70
N VAL A 170 -19.10 13.61 8.44
CA VAL A 170 -18.94 15.08 8.41
C VAL A 170 -18.36 15.53 7.08
N GLU A 171 -18.82 16.66 6.57
CA GLU A 171 -18.24 17.36 5.43
C GLU A 171 -17.43 18.55 5.93
N ALA A 172 -16.19 18.66 5.48
CA ALA A 172 -15.37 19.83 5.74
C ALA A 172 -15.01 20.53 4.42
N SER A 173 -15.05 21.85 4.47
CA SER A 173 -14.71 22.74 3.37
C SER A 173 -13.86 23.88 3.90
N GLY A 174 -12.82 24.28 3.18
CA GLY A 174 -11.99 25.39 3.61
C GLY A 174 -10.81 25.63 2.67
N PRO A 175 -10.09 26.75 2.85
CA PRO A 175 -8.78 26.89 2.26
C PRO A 175 -7.86 25.88 2.94
N TRP A 176 -7.71 24.69 2.37
CA TRP A 176 -6.81 23.69 2.91
C TRP A 176 -5.39 24.22 2.82
N ILE A 177 -4.82 24.53 3.98
CA ILE A 177 -3.43 24.97 4.05
C ILE A 177 -2.60 23.70 4.06
N VAL A 178 -2.29 23.20 2.87
CA VAL A 178 -1.16 22.29 2.72
C VAL A 178 0.08 23.16 2.82
N ALA A 179 0.63 23.29 4.03
CA ALA A 179 2.01 23.74 4.14
C ALA A 179 2.83 22.73 3.34
N ALA A 180 3.41 23.19 2.22
CA ALA A 180 4.25 22.31 1.42
C ALA A 180 5.33 21.76 2.38
N PRO A 181 5.54 20.43 2.42
CA PRO A 181 6.63 19.87 3.20
C PRO A 181 7.92 20.63 2.86
N PRO A 182 8.77 21.01 3.83
CA PRO A 182 10.05 21.63 3.51
C PRO A 182 10.86 20.65 2.65
N GLY A 183 11.00 20.93 1.37
CA GLY A 183 11.56 19.98 0.40
C GLY A 183 11.22 20.34 -1.04
N PRO A 184 11.67 19.52 -2.02
CA PRO A 184 11.26 19.70 -3.41
C PRO A 184 9.74 19.63 -3.48
N ALA A 185 9.10 20.63 -4.09
CA ALA A 185 7.66 20.63 -4.26
C ALA A 185 7.22 19.30 -4.91
N LEU A 186 6.25 18.63 -4.28
CA LEU A 186 5.52 17.54 -4.92
C LEU A 186 5.08 18.02 -6.30
N ARG A 187 5.50 17.31 -7.34
CA ARG A 187 5.12 17.70 -8.70
C ARG A 187 3.60 17.60 -8.79
N PRO A 188 2.89 18.66 -9.19
CA PRO A 188 1.46 18.55 -9.40
C PRO A 188 1.22 17.44 -10.41
N SER A 189 0.31 16.52 -10.08
CA SER A 189 -0.02 15.43 -11.00
C SER A 189 -0.44 16.02 -12.35
N PRO A 190 0.09 15.51 -13.48
CA PRO A 190 -0.42 15.85 -14.80
C PRO A 190 -1.75 15.12 -15.03
N ALA A 191 -2.63 15.07 -14.03
CA ALA A 191 -3.93 14.46 -14.15
C ALA A 191 -4.60 15.09 -15.38
N PRO A 192 -4.97 14.29 -16.39
CA PRO A 192 -5.73 14.83 -17.51
C PRO A 192 -6.97 15.51 -16.93
N PRO A 193 -7.37 16.69 -17.43
CA PRO A 193 -8.57 17.36 -16.94
C PRO A 193 -9.72 16.35 -16.99
N VAL A 194 -10.22 15.94 -15.84
CA VAL A 194 -11.33 14.98 -15.76
C VAL A 194 -12.51 15.68 -16.42
N PRO A 195 -13.02 15.20 -17.57
CA PRO A 195 -14.18 15.79 -18.18
C PRO A 195 -15.33 15.68 -17.17
N LEU A 196 -15.86 16.82 -16.73
CA LEU A 196 -17.03 16.85 -15.87
C LEU A 196 -18.15 16.05 -16.57
N PRO A 197 -18.87 15.18 -15.85
CA PRO A 197 -19.95 14.40 -16.44
C PRO A 197 -20.96 15.36 -17.10
N PRO A 198 -21.36 15.11 -18.36
CA PRO A 198 -22.32 15.96 -19.05
C PRO A 198 -23.64 15.95 -18.28
N GLY A 199 -24.05 17.10 -17.74
CA GLY A 199 -25.26 17.26 -16.93
C GLY A 199 -25.04 17.48 -15.42
N GLY A 200 -23.80 17.41 -14.91
CA GLY A 200 -23.51 17.89 -13.57
C GLY A 200 -23.56 19.42 -13.54
N GLN A 201 -24.54 20.01 -12.84
CA GLN A 201 -24.57 21.46 -12.62
C GLN A 201 -23.20 21.90 -12.10
N ALA A 202 -22.58 22.86 -12.79
CA ALA A 202 -21.39 23.54 -12.29
C ALA A 202 -21.77 24.13 -10.92
N GLY A 203 -21.25 23.54 -9.85
CA GLY A 203 -21.41 24.11 -8.52
C GLY A 203 -20.89 25.55 -8.52
N PRO A 204 -21.44 26.42 -7.65
CA PRO A 204 -21.06 27.82 -7.63
C PRO A 204 -19.53 27.98 -7.56
N ALA A 205 -18.98 28.83 -8.43
CA ALA A 205 -17.54 29.01 -8.70
C ALA A 205 -16.70 29.55 -7.52
N GLY A 206 -17.20 29.45 -6.28
CA GLY A 206 -16.50 29.79 -5.04
C GLY A 206 -16.41 28.64 -4.04
N GLY A 207 -16.79 27.41 -4.42
CA GLY A 207 -16.71 26.26 -3.53
C GLY A 207 -15.27 25.79 -3.36
N GLY A 208 -14.65 26.10 -2.21
CA GLY A 208 -13.35 25.54 -1.82
C GLY A 208 -13.37 24.01 -1.86
N ALA A 209 -12.18 23.40 -1.89
CA ALA A 209 -12.08 21.95 -1.93
C ALA A 209 -12.80 21.33 -0.72
N ARG A 210 -13.48 20.20 -0.94
CA ARG A 210 -14.35 19.57 0.05
C ARG A 210 -14.05 18.11 0.22
N CYS A 211 -14.07 17.62 1.46
CA CYS A 211 -13.93 16.21 1.78
C CYS A 211 -15.01 15.80 2.78
N ARG A 212 -15.59 14.62 2.58
CA ARG A 212 -16.39 13.95 3.60
C ARG A 212 -15.56 12.89 4.30
N PHE A 213 -15.72 12.81 5.61
CA PHE A 213 -15.10 11.81 6.47
C PHE A 213 -16.22 11.00 7.10
N ARG A 214 -16.14 9.69 6.97
CA ARG A 214 -17.10 8.75 7.53
C ARG A 214 -16.39 7.73 8.40
N LEU A 215 -17.00 7.44 9.55
CA LEU A 215 -16.58 6.38 10.45
C LEU A 215 -17.80 5.51 10.82
N THR A 216 -17.61 4.19 10.79
CA THR A 216 -18.64 3.20 11.13
C THR A 216 -18.38 2.61 12.51
N ALA A 217 -19.45 2.24 13.23
CA ALA A 217 -19.39 1.48 14.47
C ALA A 217 -18.53 0.21 14.34
N GLY A 218 -17.62 -0.04 15.28
CA GLY A 218 -16.78 -1.26 15.34
C GLY A 218 -15.70 -1.40 14.26
N GLU A 219 -15.57 -0.48 13.31
CA GLU A 219 -14.59 -0.55 12.23
C GLU A 219 -13.32 0.25 12.53
N ALA A 220 -12.16 -0.27 12.16
CA ALA A 220 -10.89 0.48 12.24
C ALA A 220 -10.58 1.26 10.94
N ILE A 221 -11.61 1.57 10.14
CA ILE A 221 -11.50 2.10 8.78
C ILE A 221 -12.14 3.48 8.72
N VAL A 222 -11.36 4.46 8.30
CA VAL A 222 -11.84 5.80 7.97
C VAL A 222 -12.11 5.86 6.48
N GLU A 223 -13.33 6.21 6.10
CA GLU A 223 -13.67 6.48 4.70
C GLU A 223 -13.59 7.99 4.43
N VAL A 224 -12.88 8.35 3.36
CA VAL A 224 -12.74 9.71 2.85
C VAL A 224 -13.35 9.79 1.46
N ARG A 225 -14.26 10.74 1.24
CA ARG A 225 -14.83 11.04 -0.08
C ARG A 225 -14.41 12.44 -0.51
N PRO A 226 -13.38 12.56 -1.36
CA PRO A 226 -13.06 13.83 -2.00
C PRO A 226 -14.23 14.30 -2.87
N ALA A 227 -14.60 15.57 -2.77
CA ALA A 227 -15.57 16.22 -3.65
C ALA A 227 -14.85 16.97 -4.79
N ALA A 228 -15.63 17.66 -5.63
CA ALA A 228 -15.07 18.55 -6.63
C ALA A 228 -14.13 19.60 -5.98
N GLY A 229 -12.99 19.84 -6.62
CA GLY A 229 -11.97 20.77 -6.15
C GLY A 229 -10.81 20.12 -5.38
N VAL A 230 -10.89 18.83 -5.04
CA VAL A 230 -9.77 18.07 -4.46
C VAL A 230 -9.09 17.26 -5.56
N ALA A 231 -7.80 17.49 -5.80
CA ALA A 231 -7.01 16.75 -6.79
C ALA A 231 -6.33 15.50 -6.20
N ALA A 232 -6.03 15.51 -4.90
CA ALA A 232 -5.46 14.36 -4.21
C ALA A 232 -5.76 14.38 -2.71
N LEU A 233 -5.54 13.24 -2.07
CA LEU A 233 -5.46 13.12 -0.62
C LEU A 233 -4.00 12.81 -0.24
N LEU A 234 -3.40 13.68 0.55
CA LEU A 234 -2.10 13.44 1.16
C LEU A 234 -2.32 12.72 2.50
N VAL A 235 -1.60 11.63 2.71
CA VAL A 235 -1.57 10.90 3.97
C VAL A 235 -0.16 10.98 4.54
N ALA A 236 -0.03 11.66 5.66
CA ALA A 236 1.24 11.99 6.29
C ALA A 236 1.37 11.24 7.62
N SER A 237 2.49 10.55 7.85
CA SER A 237 2.69 9.71 9.04
C SER A 237 4.18 9.45 9.33
N SER A 238 4.50 8.90 10.51
CA SER A 238 5.83 8.39 10.84
C SER A 238 6.03 7.06 10.13
N LEU A 239 6.63 7.12 8.94
CA LEU A 239 6.74 5.99 8.03
C LEU A 239 8.21 5.65 7.84
N ARG A 240 8.57 4.42 8.18
CA ARG A 240 9.88 3.86 7.82
C ARG A 240 9.83 3.12 6.50
N TYR A 241 8.73 2.44 6.23
CA TYR A 241 8.53 1.67 5.01
C TYR A 241 7.21 2.05 4.36
N VAL A 242 7.17 1.92 3.04
CA VAL A 242 5.92 1.84 2.26
C VAL A 242 5.99 0.58 1.43
N VAL A 243 4.99 -0.26 1.59
CA VAL A 243 4.83 -1.53 0.88
C VAL A 243 3.71 -1.36 -0.13
N VAL A 244 3.98 -1.69 -1.39
CA VAL A 244 2.98 -1.86 -2.44
C VAL A 244 2.74 -3.35 -2.58
N PRO A 245 1.71 -3.90 -1.94
CA PRO A 245 1.52 -5.33 -1.91
C PRO A 245 1.02 -5.86 -3.27
N ASP A 246 1.56 -6.99 -3.70
CA ASP A 246 0.91 -7.90 -4.66
C ASP A 246 0.61 -9.21 -3.95
N PHE A 247 -0.67 -9.55 -3.80
CA PHE A 247 -1.10 -10.72 -3.02
C PHE A 247 -0.70 -12.06 -3.65
N PHE A 248 -0.32 -12.05 -4.93
CA PHE A 248 0.07 -13.24 -5.68
C PHE A 248 1.55 -13.29 -6.02
N GLY A 249 2.15 -12.11 -6.16
CA GLY A 249 3.55 -11.97 -6.54
C GLY A 249 4.39 -11.39 -5.42
N ASP A 250 5.42 -10.70 -5.88
CA ASP A 250 6.35 -10.02 -5.02
C ASP A 250 5.97 -8.57 -4.79
N ASP A 251 6.27 -8.10 -3.58
CA ASP A 251 5.97 -6.73 -3.18
C ASP A 251 7.01 -5.73 -3.66
N VAL A 252 6.61 -4.47 -3.64
CA VAL A 252 7.56 -3.36 -3.70
C VAL A 252 7.64 -2.69 -2.33
N VAL A 253 8.81 -2.77 -1.69
CA VAL A 253 9.07 -2.16 -0.39
C VAL A 253 10.05 -1.00 -0.56
N LEU A 254 9.61 0.20 -0.20
CA LEU A 254 10.42 1.41 -0.20
C LEU A 254 10.79 1.77 1.23
N SER A 255 12.07 2.04 1.48
CA SER A 255 12.65 2.30 2.81
C SER A 255 13.08 3.76 2.93
N ALA A 256 12.59 4.48 3.94
CA ALA A 256 13.01 5.85 4.20
C ALA A 256 14.52 5.95 4.38
N ALA A 257 15.14 5.00 5.11
CA ALA A 257 16.56 5.03 5.41
C ALA A 257 17.48 4.91 4.17
N ARG A 258 17.06 4.13 3.16
CA ARG A 258 17.83 3.97 1.91
C ARG A 258 17.68 5.16 0.98
N GLU A 259 16.54 5.82 1.06
CA GLU A 259 16.13 6.82 0.09
C GLU A 259 16.44 8.23 0.60
N ALA A 260 16.40 8.44 1.91
CA ALA A 260 16.64 9.72 2.57
C ALA A 260 18.11 9.96 2.96
N ALA A 261 19.08 9.24 2.38
CA ALA A 261 20.52 9.43 2.64
C ALA A 261 21.02 10.84 2.21
N GLY A 262 20.67 11.85 3.01
CA GLY A 262 21.18 13.22 2.99
C GLY A 262 20.24 14.30 2.44
N THR A 263 19.15 13.97 1.75
CA THR A 263 18.18 14.97 1.23
C THR A 263 16.79 14.36 1.12
N ALA A 264 15.74 15.17 1.35
CA ALA A 264 14.36 14.77 1.11
C ALA A 264 14.20 14.31 -0.35
N ARG A 265 14.05 12.99 -0.56
CA ARG A 265 13.78 12.42 -1.88
C ARG A 265 12.28 12.29 -2.04
N VAL A 266 11.74 13.15 -2.89
CA VAL A 266 10.50 12.86 -3.60
C VAL A 266 10.82 11.65 -4.48
N PHE A 267 10.06 10.55 -4.39
CA PHE A 267 10.10 9.56 -5.46
C PHE A 267 9.47 10.25 -6.67
N PRO A 268 10.27 10.67 -7.66
CA PRO A 268 9.73 11.40 -8.79
C PRO A 268 8.96 10.45 -9.71
N ALA A 269 9.16 9.14 -9.54
CA ALA A 269 8.37 8.06 -10.09
C ALA A 269 7.19 7.78 -9.17
N GLY A 270 5.99 7.62 -9.74
CA GLY A 270 4.83 7.19 -8.96
C GLY A 270 5.08 5.81 -8.32
N LEU A 271 4.21 5.42 -7.38
CA LEU A 271 4.17 4.06 -6.87
C LEU A 271 3.52 3.14 -7.92
N PRO A 272 4.01 1.89 -8.10
CA PRO A 272 3.35 0.88 -8.93
C PRO A 272 2.08 0.30 -8.27
N ALA A 273 1.48 1.07 -7.36
CA ALA A 273 0.27 0.71 -6.65
C ALA A 273 -0.93 0.83 -7.57
N GLU A 274 -1.83 -0.16 -7.51
CA GLU A 274 -3.11 -0.05 -8.20
C GLU A 274 -4.14 0.66 -7.35
N ARG A 275 -4.53 0.03 -6.24
CA ARG A 275 -5.68 0.42 -5.42
C ARG A 275 -5.42 0.29 -3.94
N MET A 276 -4.17 0.07 -3.56
CA MET A 276 -3.78 -0.09 -2.18
C MET A 276 -2.29 0.12 -1.94
N LEU A 277 -1.96 0.47 -0.70
CA LEU A 277 -0.62 0.47 -0.15
C LEU A 277 -0.67 0.20 1.35
N LEU A 278 0.46 -0.22 1.88
CA LEU A 278 0.71 -0.51 3.28
C LEU A 278 1.83 0.40 3.76
N ALA A 279 1.69 0.96 4.95
CA ALA A 279 2.72 1.80 5.56
C ALA A 279 2.97 1.33 6.99
N PRO A 280 3.96 0.45 7.21
CA PRO A 280 4.36 0.04 8.55
C PRO A 280 4.85 1.24 9.36
N LEU A 281 4.23 1.44 10.53
CA LEU A 281 4.51 2.58 11.41
C LEU A 281 5.61 2.23 12.39
N ASP A 282 6.43 3.22 12.74
CA ASP A 282 7.52 3.04 13.70
C ASP A 282 7.07 2.35 14.99
N GLY A 283 7.95 1.49 15.52
CA GLY A 283 7.69 0.70 16.73
C GLY A 283 7.15 -0.71 16.48
N GLY A 284 6.74 -1.10 15.26
CA GLY A 284 6.33 -2.48 14.96
C GLY A 284 4.90 -2.85 15.37
N GLU A 285 4.21 -1.95 16.07
CA GLU A 285 2.92 -2.21 16.72
C GLU A 285 1.71 -1.83 15.85
N ALA A 286 1.96 -1.16 14.73
CA ALA A 286 0.90 -0.63 13.89
C ALA A 286 1.29 -0.56 12.41
N MET A 287 0.29 -0.65 11.55
CA MET A 287 0.41 -0.37 10.12
C MET A 287 -0.77 0.47 9.65
N LEU A 288 -0.52 1.37 8.70
CA LEU A 288 -1.59 1.97 7.91
C LEU A 288 -1.84 1.10 6.69
N PHE A 289 -3.11 0.85 6.39
CA PHE A 289 -3.52 0.29 5.12
C PHE A 289 -4.39 1.33 4.41
N CYS A 290 -3.95 1.78 3.23
CA CYS A 290 -4.71 2.71 2.42
C CYS A 290 -5.23 1.97 1.18
N ALA A 291 -6.51 2.12 0.86
CA ALA A 291 -7.11 1.62 -0.37
C ALA A 291 -8.00 2.66 -1.04
N TRP A 292 -8.28 2.52 -2.33
CA TRP A 292 -9.10 3.49 -3.06
C TRP A 292 -9.97 2.88 -4.16
N GLU A 293 -11.07 3.56 -4.45
CA GLU A 293 -12.11 3.08 -5.36
C GLU A 293 -11.79 3.35 -6.83
N ALA A 294 -11.10 4.44 -7.13
CA ALA A 294 -10.79 4.85 -8.49
C ALA A 294 -9.72 3.93 -9.10
N SER A 295 -10.03 3.24 -10.20
CA SER A 295 -9.08 2.34 -10.87
C SER A 295 -7.97 3.08 -11.63
N ASP A 296 -8.18 4.35 -11.93
CA ASP A 296 -7.25 5.26 -12.59
C ASP A 296 -6.50 6.18 -11.62
N ALA A 297 -6.78 6.07 -10.32
CA ALA A 297 -6.04 6.81 -9.32
C ALA A 297 -4.60 6.32 -9.22
N THR A 298 -3.73 7.27 -8.87
CA THR A 298 -2.28 7.08 -8.80
C THR A 298 -1.83 7.37 -7.39
N ALA A 299 -0.84 6.63 -6.90
CA ALA A 299 -0.20 6.92 -5.64
C ALA A 299 1.25 7.39 -5.86
N ASP A 300 1.70 8.37 -5.09
CA ASP A 300 3.07 8.89 -5.07
C ASP A 300 3.59 8.90 -3.63
N LEU A 301 4.91 8.96 -3.46
CA LEU A 301 5.55 8.93 -2.13
C LEU A 301 6.66 9.97 -2.01
N VAL A 302 6.70 10.64 -0.87
CA VAL A 302 7.81 11.48 -0.45
C VAL A 302 8.24 11.02 0.93
N PHE A 303 9.51 10.65 1.06
CA PHE A 303 10.14 10.60 2.37
C PHE A 303 10.70 11.99 2.67
N VAL A 304 10.19 12.57 3.73
CA VAL A 304 10.77 13.76 4.33
C VAL A 304 11.85 13.21 5.26
N GLY A 305 13.12 13.55 4.98
CA GLY A 305 14.25 13.09 5.79
C GLY A 305 14.11 13.47 7.27
N GLU A 306 15.06 13.06 8.10
CA GLU A 306 15.04 13.27 9.56
C GLU A 306 14.62 14.71 9.90
N MET A 307 13.37 14.85 10.34
CA MET A 307 12.80 16.12 10.77
C MET A 307 12.23 15.94 12.16
N HIS A 308 12.36 16.99 12.94
CA HIS A 308 11.59 17.08 14.17
C HIS A 308 10.10 17.05 13.82
N LYS A 309 9.37 16.06 14.35
CA LYS A 309 7.90 15.96 14.28
C LYS A 309 7.20 17.28 14.59
N ALA A 310 7.76 18.03 15.55
CA ALA A 310 7.27 19.36 15.92
C ALA A 310 7.40 20.40 14.79
N GLY A 311 8.43 20.36 13.94
CA GLY A 311 8.65 21.35 12.89
C GLY A 311 7.69 21.21 11.69
N PHE A 312 7.19 20.01 11.41
CA PHE A 312 6.29 19.77 10.28
C PHE A 312 4.87 20.28 10.52
N PHE A 313 4.39 20.15 11.77
CA PHE A 313 3.01 20.47 12.15
C PHE A 313 2.88 21.63 13.13
N ALA A 314 3.98 22.26 13.56
CA ALA A 314 3.89 23.43 14.43
C ALA A 314 3.26 24.61 13.70
N GLU A 315 1.94 24.73 13.83
CA GLU A 315 1.27 26.01 13.82
C GLU A 315 1.88 26.88 14.95
N GLY A 316 2.80 27.78 14.58
CA GLY A 316 3.05 29.05 15.26
C GLY A 316 3.10 29.10 16.79
N ARG A 317 3.64 28.09 17.50
CA ARG A 317 3.85 28.18 18.96
C ARG A 317 5.00 29.14 19.28
N GLY A 318 4.73 30.44 19.22
CA GLY A 318 5.63 31.51 19.67
C GLY A 318 5.60 31.76 21.19
N GLY A 319 5.50 30.71 22.02
CA GLY A 319 5.51 30.83 23.48
C GLY A 319 6.87 30.43 24.05
N THR A 320 7.54 31.34 24.75
CA THR A 320 8.93 31.23 25.23
C THR A 320 9.16 30.28 26.42
N ASP A 321 8.10 29.71 26.99
CA ASP A 321 8.19 29.07 28.32
C ASP A 321 8.08 27.53 28.29
N ALA A 322 8.26 26.90 27.12
CA ALA A 322 8.31 25.44 27.05
C ALA A 322 9.67 24.92 27.56
N PRO A 323 9.71 23.93 28.48
CA PRO A 323 10.95 23.36 28.98
C PRO A 323 11.80 22.80 27.83
N ALA A 324 13.12 22.98 27.91
CA ALA A 324 14.07 22.53 26.91
C ALA A 324 13.84 21.03 26.60
N PRO A 325 13.49 20.65 25.36
CA PRO A 325 13.27 19.26 25.02
C PRO A 325 14.58 18.49 25.20
N GLY A 326 14.48 17.24 25.68
CA GLY A 326 15.60 16.29 25.64
C GLY A 326 16.11 16.09 24.20
N PRO A 327 17.24 15.39 24.01
CA PRO A 327 17.76 15.12 22.68
C PRO A 327 16.64 14.49 21.83
N PRO A 328 16.35 15.04 20.65
CA PRO A 328 15.20 14.65 19.86
C PRO A 328 15.36 13.20 19.38
N GLU A 329 14.37 12.36 19.66
CA GLU A 329 14.22 11.13 18.89
C GLU A 329 13.93 11.52 17.44
N MET A 330 14.81 11.11 16.52
CA MET A 330 14.65 11.35 15.10
C MET A 330 13.71 10.30 14.52
N GLU A 331 12.49 10.72 14.19
CA GLU A 331 11.48 9.89 13.51
C GLU A 331 11.58 10.12 12.00
N SER A 332 11.47 9.05 11.20
CA SER A 332 11.34 9.17 9.75
C SER A 332 9.91 9.55 9.39
N PHE A 333 9.73 10.61 8.60
CA PHE A 333 8.40 11.08 8.23
C PHE A 333 8.13 10.84 6.74
N GLY A 334 6.95 10.29 6.42
CA GLY A 334 6.56 10.01 5.05
C GLY A 334 5.20 10.62 4.72
N VAL A 335 5.07 11.07 3.48
CA VAL A 335 3.81 11.51 2.90
C VAL A 335 3.58 10.71 1.63
N PHE A 336 2.51 9.91 1.60
CA PHE A 336 2.03 9.35 0.35
C PHE A 336 0.79 10.12 -0.13
N ARG A 337 0.71 10.29 -1.44
CA ARG A 337 -0.32 11.09 -2.12
C ARG A 337 -1.14 10.15 -2.96
N VAL A 338 -2.46 10.13 -2.79
CA VAL A 338 -3.39 9.35 -3.63
C VAL A 338 -4.21 10.34 -4.46
N SER A 339 -4.16 10.26 -5.79
CA SER A 339 -4.98 11.13 -6.63
C SER A 339 -6.46 10.89 -6.37
N ALA A 340 -7.21 11.98 -6.34
CA ALA A 340 -8.62 11.97 -5.99
C ALA A 340 -9.48 12.05 -7.25
N ALA A 341 -10.53 11.24 -7.29
CA ALA A 341 -11.61 11.39 -8.23
C ALA A 341 -12.88 11.81 -7.45
N PRO A 342 -13.58 12.88 -7.87
CA PRO A 342 -14.76 13.35 -7.14
C PRO A 342 -15.80 12.24 -6.91
N GLY A 343 -16.24 12.09 -5.66
CA GLY A 343 -17.23 11.09 -5.24
C GLY A 343 -16.70 9.66 -5.13
N LYS A 344 -15.44 9.39 -5.49
CA LYS A 344 -14.79 8.10 -5.24
C LYS A 344 -14.28 8.03 -3.81
N ARG A 345 -14.25 6.82 -3.26
CA ARG A 345 -13.82 6.58 -1.88
C ARG A 345 -12.33 6.31 -1.78
N VAL A 346 -11.71 6.83 -0.73
CA VAL A 346 -10.39 6.44 -0.24
C VAL A 346 -10.59 5.96 1.19
N TRP A 347 -10.06 4.80 1.53
CA TRP A 347 -10.16 4.21 2.86
C TRP A 347 -8.79 4.18 3.51
N LEU A 348 -8.70 4.58 4.77
CA LEU A 348 -7.51 4.45 5.59
C LEU A 348 -7.84 3.61 6.82
N ALA A 349 -7.23 2.44 6.93
CA ALA A 349 -7.36 1.57 8.10
C ALA A 349 -6.10 1.65 8.97
N CYS A 350 -6.29 1.71 10.29
CA CYS A 350 -5.21 1.61 11.26
C CYS A 350 -5.19 0.20 11.85
N LEU A 351 -4.28 -0.64 11.38
CA LEU A 351 -4.10 -2.00 11.89
C LEU A 351 -3.21 -1.92 13.14
N GLN A 352 -3.69 -2.47 14.26
CA GLN A 352 -3.03 -2.40 15.56
C GLN A 352 -2.76 -3.80 16.10
N GLY A 353 -1.62 -3.98 16.75
CA GLY A 353 -1.31 -5.22 17.47
C GLY A 353 0.17 -5.34 17.80
N ALA A 354 0.47 -5.98 18.93
CA ALA A 354 1.85 -6.25 19.29
C ALA A 354 2.58 -7.07 18.22
N GLY A 355 3.74 -6.57 17.77
CA GLY A 355 4.51 -7.18 16.68
C GLY A 355 3.76 -7.28 15.36
N MET A 356 2.80 -6.39 15.08
CA MET A 356 2.03 -6.36 13.83
C MET A 356 2.93 -6.40 12.59
N TRP A 357 4.15 -5.87 12.69
CA TRP A 357 5.19 -6.05 11.69
C TRP A 357 6.58 -6.02 12.32
N GLN A 358 7.59 -6.53 11.61
CA GLN A 358 8.99 -6.42 12.01
C GLN A 358 9.88 -6.13 10.79
N ALA A 359 11.05 -5.56 11.03
CA ALA A 359 12.08 -5.46 10.00
C ALA A 359 13.49 -5.69 10.55
N ALA A 360 14.32 -6.36 9.74
CA ALA A 360 15.75 -6.42 9.95
C ALA A 360 16.44 -5.30 9.15
N PRO A 361 17.27 -4.45 9.78
CA PRO A 361 17.96 -3.38 9.07
C PRO A 361 19.08 -3.92 8.17
N ALA A 362 19.36 -3.18 7.09
CA ALA A 362 20.43 -3.43 6.10
C ALA A 362 21.83 -3.71 6.68
N GLY A 363 22.05 -3.35 7.94
CA GLY A 363 23.35 -3.35 8.61
C GLY A 363 23.53 -4.34 9.76
N ALA A 364 22.52 -5.14 10.15
CA ALA A 364 22.70 -6.14 11.21
C ALA A 364 23.81 -7.16 10.88
N ALA A 365 24.10 -7.36 9.58
CA ALA A 365 25.23 -8.17 9.13
C ALA A 365 26.58 -7.41 9.09
N ARG A 366 26.60 -6.07 9.00
CA ARG A 366 27.82 -5.26 8.81
C ARG A 366 28.36 -4.60 10.10
N ALA A 367 27.55 -4.48 11.15
CA ALA A 367 27.94 -3.80 12.39
C ALA A 367 29.09 -4.48 13.17
N GLY A 368 29.55 -5.67 12.76
CA GLY A 368 30.65 -6.39 13.39
C GLY A 368 32.07 -6.03 12.94
N GLU A 369 32.28 -5.46 11.73
CA GLU A 369 33.63 -5.46 11.13
C GLU A 369 34.15 -4.14 10.54
N ALA A 370 33.33 -3.10 10.40
CA ALA A 370 33.79 -1.85 9.78
C ALA A 370 34.42 -0.86 10.78
N ARG A 371 35.60 -1.20 11.32
CA ARG A 371 36.58 -0.21 11.80
C ARG A 371 37.83 -0.27 10.90
N GLY A 372 37.84 0.52 9.82
CA GLY A 372 39.11 1.01 9.24
C GLY A 372 39.54 0.57 7.83
N GLY A 373 38.68 -0.04 7.00
CA GLY A 373 39.02 -0.39 5.62
C GLY A 373 38.37 0.51 4.58
N GLU A 374 39.17 1.17 3.75
CA GLU A 374 38.72 1.93 2.57
C GLU A 374 37.97 0.99 1.59
N PRO A 375 36.79 1.39 1.04
CA PRO A 375 36.03 0.53 0.15
C PRO A 375 36.82 0.26 -1.15
N PRO A 376 36.87 -0.99 -1.64
CA PRO A 376 37.64 -1.33 -2.84
C PRO A 376 37.07 -0.60 -4.07
N ALA A 377 37.95 0.13 -4.77
CA ALA A 377 37.66 0.80 -6.03
C ALA A 377 37.55 -0.22 -7.18
N GLY A 378 36.42 -0.92 -7.26
CA GLY A 378 36.11 -1.82 -8.36
C GLY A 378 34.62 -2.12 -8.42
N GLY A 379 33.91 -1.56 -9.40
CA GLY A 379 32.45 -1.60 -9.55
C GLY A 379 31.83 -2.97 -9.89
N GLY A 380 32.40 -4.07 -9.39
CA GLY A 380 31.74 -5.37 -9.44
C GLY A 380 30.58 -5.40 -8.46
N ARG A 381 29.41 -5.91 -8.88
CA ARG A 381 28.31 -6.28 -7.99
C ARG A 381 28.79 -7.42 -7.07
N ALA A 382 29.54 -7.09 -6.02
CA ALA A 382 29.82 -8.05 -4.96
C ALA A 382 28.49 -8.37 -4.29
N GLY A 383 28.03 -9.61 -4.44
CA GLY A 383 26.92 -10.14 -3.64
C GLY A 383 27.20 -9.90 -2.16
N LEU A 384 26.14 -9.86 -1.35
CA LEU A 384 26.35 -9.85 0.10
C LEU A 384 27.15 -11.09 0.51
N PRO A 385 28.03 -11.00 1.53
CA PRO A 385 28.73 -12.17 2.05
C PRO A 385 27.72 -13.28 2.41
N ALA A 386 28.06 -14.55 2.19
CA ALA A 386 27.20 -15.69 2.52
C ALA A 386 26.69 -15.65 3.98
N GLU A 387 27.48 -15.09 4.89
CA GLU A 387 27.11 -14.83 6.28
C GLU A 387 25.89 -13.91 6.43
N ALA A 388 25.79 -12.85 5.63
CA ALA A 388 24.64 -11.95 5.68
C ALA A 388 23.36 -12.69 5.27
N SER A 389 23.42 -13.52 4.22
CA SER A 389 22.29 -14.36 3.78
C SER A 389 21.89 -15.39 4.85
N ALA A 390 22.87 -16.00 5.54
CA ALA A 390 22.61 -16.89 6.66
C ALA A 390 21.87 -16.17 7.80
N LYS A 391 22.34 -14.98 8.21
CA LYS A 391 21.69 -14.13 9.22
C LYS A 391 20.29 -13.69 8.82
N ALA A 392 20.07 -13.41 7.53
CA ALA A 392 18.75 -13.14 6.95
C ALA A 392 17.77 -14.29 7.22
N GLY A 393 18.22 -15.50 6.87
CA GLY A 393 17.44 -16.70 7.07
C GLY A 393 17.21 -16.99 8.56
N GLU A 394 18.20 -16.73 9.42
CA GLU A 394 18.06 -16.86 10.87
C GLU A 394 17.07 -15.87 11.46
N PHE A 395 17.08 -14.61 11.03
CA PHE A 395 16.11 -13.61 11.45
C PHE A 395 14.68 -14.06 11.14
N VAL A 396 14.43 -14.48 9.90
CA VAL A 396 13.11 -14.96 9.50
C VAL A 396 12.75 -16.25 10.25
N ARG A 397 13.63 -17.25 10.33
CA ARG A 397 13.38 -18.50 11.11
C ARG A 397 13.19 -18.27 12.61
N GLY A 398 13.83 -17.24 13.15
CA GLY A 398 13.71 -16.80 14.54
C GLY A 398 12.43 -16.03 14.81
N PHE A 399 11.78 -15.49 13.76
CA PHE A 399 10.51 -14.81 13.89
C PHE A 399 9.44 -15.74 14.48
N ARG A 400 8.67 -15.19 15.41
CA ARG A 400 7.54 -15.85 16.06
C ARG A 400 6.31 -14.98 15.81
N PRO A 401 5.42 -15.37 14.90
CA PRO A 401 4.16 -14.69 14.69
C PRO A 401 3.44 -14.36 16.01
N PRO A 402 3.10 -13.09 16.29
CA PRO A 402 2.34 -12.73 17.48
C PRO A 402 0.88 -13.22 17.43
N MET A 403 0.40 -13.60 16.23
CA MET A 403 -0.91 -14.18 16.04
C MET A 403 -0.88 -15.18 14.87
N PRO A 404 -1.76 -16.19 14.88
CA PRO A 404 -1.95 -17.06 13.73
C PRO A 404 -2.52 -16.23 12.58
N ALA A 405 -1.77 -16.13 11.49
CA ALA A 405 -2.14 -15.45 10.26
C ALA A 405 -1.22 -15.98 9.15
N ARG A 406 -1.54 -15.70 7.90
CA ARG A 406 -0.57 -15.83 6.83
C ARG A 406 0.37 -14.63 6.90
N TRP A 407 1.64 -14.89 7.14
CA TRP A 407 2.71 -13.91 7.17
C TRP A 407 3.46 -13.88 5.86
N ARG A 408 4.04 -12.72 5.57
CA ARG A 408 4.90 -12.48 4.43
C ARG A 408 6.24 -11.95 4.92
N ALA A 409 7.32 -12.47 4.33
CA ALA A 409 8.68 -11.97 4.47
C ALA A 409 9.16 -11.43 3.11
N ASP A 410 9.45 -10.13 3.06
CA ASP A 410 9.93 -9.45 1.86
C ASP A 410 11.43 -9.22 1.97
N PHE A 411 12.20 -9.86 1.08
CA PHE A 411 13.63 -9.65 0.92
C PHE A 411 13.85 -8.48 -0.03
N VAL A 412 14.14 -7.29 0.51
CA VAL A 412 14.15 -6.05 -0.27
C VAL A 412 15.40 -5.94 -1.15
N GLY A 413 15.20 -6.01 -2.46
CA GLY A 413 16.22 -5.93 -3.51
C GLY A 413 16.50 -4.51 -4.02
N PRO A 414 17.12 -4.39 -5.21
CA PRO A 414 17.37 -3.11 -5.87
C PRO A 414 16.07 -2.35 -6.21
N GLY A 415 16.05 -1.06 -5.86
CA GLY A 415 14.90 -0.18 -6.06
C GLY A 415 13.62 -0.63 -5.33
N GLY A 416 13.73 -1.53 -4.35
CA GLY A 416 12.58 -1.97 -3.57
C GLY A 416 11.77 -3.12 -4.16
N MET A 417 12.14 -3.71 -5.32
CA MET A 417 11.55 -5.00 -5.71
C MET A 417 11.94 -6.05 -4.67
N CYS A 418 10.99 -6.88 -4.25
CA CYS A 418 11.26 -7.93 -3.28
C CYS A 418 11.29 -9.31 -3.93
N ASP A 419 11.90 -10.28 -3.25
CA ASP A 419 11.44 -11.66 -3.30
C ASP A 419 10.64 -11.91 -2.03
N SER A 420 9.41 -12.37 -2.19
CA SER A 420 8.44 -12.46 -1.11
C SER A 420 8.14 -13.91 -0.81
N VAL A 421 8.13 -14.26 0.47
CA VAL A 421 7.83 -15.62 0.93
C VAL A 421 6.66 -15.56 1.90
N THR A 422 5.64 -16.39 1.67
CA THR A 422 4.50 -16.48 2.57
C THR A 422 4.55 -17.76 3.42
N PHE A 423 4.08 -17.67 4.66
CA PHE A 423 4.03 -18.80 5.60
C PHE A 423 2.92 -18.59 6.65
N ASP A 424 2.28 -19.67 7.10
CA ASP A 424 1.13 -19.57 8.04
C ASP A 424 1.56 -19.73 9.52
N GLU A 425 2.46 -20.68 9.82
CA GLU A 425 2.89 -20.97 11.21
C GLU A 425 4.38 -20.69 11.43
N ALA A 426 5.21 -21.35 10.63
CA ALA A 426 6.66 -21.20 10.66
C ALA A 426 7.17 -20.92 9.23
N PRO A 427 8.19 -20.08 9.09
CA PRO A 427 8.86 -19.91 7.81
C PRO A 427 9.43 -21.25 7.31
N PRO A 428 9.53 -21.43 5.98
CA PRO A 428 10.13 -22.64 5.40
C PRO A 428 11.59 -22.78 5.85
N ALA A 429 12.04 -24.03 6.00
CA ALA A 429 13.41 -24.33 6.43
C ALA A 429 14.46 -23.73 5.46
N ALA A 430 14.20 -23.88 4.16
CA ALA A 430 14.95 -23.23 3.10
C ALA A 430 14.24 -21.94 2.70
N LEU A 431 14.85 -20.80 3.02
CA LEU A 431 14.41 -19.50 2.55
C LEU A 431 15.16 -19.16 1.27
N PRO A 432 14.46 -18.77 0.19
CA PRO A 432 15.08 -18.32 -1.05
C PRO A 432 15.63 -16.90 -0.88
N VAL A 433 16.70 -16.74 -0.09
CA VAL A 433 17.36 -15.43 0.06
C VAL A 433 18.01 -15.08 -1.29
N PRO A 434 17.60 -13.98 -1.94
CA PRO A 434 18.11 -13.63 -3.26
C PRO A 434 19.57 -13.21 -3.23
N ASP A 435 20.32 -13.52 -4.29
CA ASP A 435 21.73 -13.10 -4.42
C ASP A 435 21.88 -11.57 -4.50
N ASP A 436 20.85 -10.87 -4.99
CA ASP A 436 20.80 -9.42 -5.11
C ASP A 436 20.17 -8.72 -3.90
N TRP A 437 19.82 -9.47 -2.84
CA TRP A 437 19.29 -8.93 -1.59
C TRP A 437 20.22 -7.87 -0.99
N ARG A 438 19.63 -6.83 -0.40
CA ARG A 438 20.36 -5.63 0.06
C ARG A 438 20.38 -5.46 1.58
N GLY A 439 20.07 -6.53 2.31
CA GLY A 439 20.20 -6.56 3.77
C GLY A 439 18.94 -6.20 4.56
N GLU A 440 17.85 -5.77 3.90
CA GLU A 440 16.59 -5.43 4.56
C GLU A 440 15.54 -6.51 4.37
N ILE A 441 14.84 -6.85 5.45
CA ILE A 441 13.70 -7.77 5.42
C ILE A 441 12.54 -7.08 6.11
N VAL A 442 11.35 -7.13 5.52
CA VAL A 442 10.10 -6.68 6.15
C VAL A 442 9.18 -7.88 6.33
N LEU A 443 8.67 -8.07 7.54
CA LEU A 443 7.76 -9.14 7.94
C LEU A 443 6.42 -8.54 8.34
N TYR A 444 5.32 -8.99 7.75
CA TYR A 444 3.98 -8.52 8.10
C TYR A 444 2.89 -9.55 7.75
N PRO A 445 1.70 -9.52 8.40
CA PRO A 445 0.61 -10.43 8.09
C PRO A 445 -0.17 -9.92 6.88
N ILE A 446 -0.52 -10.82 5.97
CA ILE A 446 -1.23 -10.48 4.74
C ILE A 446 -2.67 -10.99 4.71
N ASP A 447 -2.92 -12.19 5.22
CA ASP A 447 -4.25 -12.81 5.19
C ASP A 447 -4.51 -13.61 6.47
N ARG A 448 -5.78 -13.89 6.72
CA ARG A 448 -6.23 -14.63 7.89
C ARG A 448 -6.19 -16.13 7.65
N THR A 449 -5.83 -16.87 8.68
CA THR A 449 -6.09 -18.31 8.77
C THR A 449 -7.41 -18.53 9.52
N ARG A 450 -7.86 -19.79 9.61
CA ARG A 450 -9.03 -20.15 10.43
C ARG A 450 -8.82 -19.89 11.92
N GLN A 451 -7.56 -19.79 12.36
CA GLN A 451 -7.20 -19.58 13.75
C GLN A 451 -6.97 -18.10 14.07
N THR A 452 -6.92 -17.22 13.06
CA THR A 452 -6.77 -15.77 13.27
C THR A 452 -7.89 -15.24 14.15
N PRO A 453 -7.57 -14.55 15.27
CA PRO A 453 -8.59 -13.96 16.14
C PRO A 453 -9.57 -13.08 15.37
N LEU A 454 -10.86 -13.16 15.67
CA LEU A 454 -11.88 -12.34 15.00
C LEU A 454 -11.69 -10.83 15.22
N ALA A 455 -11.06 -10.46 16.34
CA ALA A 455 -10.71 -9.08 16.64
C ALA A 455 -9.60 -8.53 15.71
N ALA A 456 -8.78 -9.40 15.13
CA ALA A 456 -7.72 -9.03 14.19
C ALA A 456 -8.30 -8.54 12.88
N ILE A 457 -7.85 -7.35 12.47
CA ILE A 457 -8.06 -6.84 11.14
C ILE A 457 -6.73 -6.96 10.41
N LEU A 458 -6.71 -7.74 9.34
CA LEU A 458 -5.54 -7.91 8.47
C LEU A 458 -5.74 -7.15 7.15
N PRO A 459 -4.67 -6.92 6.36
CA PRO A 459 -4.78 -6.23 5.07
C PRO A 459 -5.87 -6.79 4.14
N THR A 460 -5.97 -8.11 4.04
CA THR A 460 -7.02 -8.77 3.25
C THR A 460 -8.44 -8.50 3.76
N ASP A 461 -8.64 -8.35 5.07
CA ASP A 461 -9.97 -8.02 5.62
C ASP A 461 -10.38 -6.61 5.18
N VAL A 462 -9.45 -5.64 5.22
CA VAL A 462 -9.72 -4.27 4.75
C VAL A 462 -10.10 -4.26 3.28
N LEU A 463 -9.44 -5.04 2.42
CA LEU A 463 -9.83 -5.16 1.02
C LEU A 463 -11.24 -5.69 0.83
N ARG A 464 -11.62 -6.73 1.57
CA ARG A 464 -12.99 -7.29 1.53
C ARG A 464 -14.02 -6.26 1.99
N PHE A 465 -13.75 -5.54 3.07
CA PHE A 465 -14.67 -4.54 3.62
C PHE A 465 -14.84 -3.31 2.72
N THR A 466 -13.81 -2.96 1.93
CA THR A 466 -13.79 -1.72 1.15
C THR A 466 -14.13 -1.94 -0.32
N LEU A 467 -13.36 -2.80 -1.00
CA LEU A 467 -13.50 -3.04 -2.44
C LEU A 467 -14.58 -4.09 -2.75
N GLY A 468 -15.16 -4.74 -1.72
CA GLY A 468 -16.22 -5.73 -1.87
C GLY A 468 -15.76 -7.06 -2.47
N VAL A 469 -14.47 -7.20 -2.71
CA VAL A 469 -13.85 -8.39 -3.32
C VAL A 469 -12.66 -8.82 -2.49
N GLY A 470 -12.43 -10.15 -2.41
CA GLY A 470 -11.16 -10.66 -1.90
C GLY A 470 -10.02 -10.26 -2.84
N PRO A 471 -8.76 -10.24 -2.35
CA PRO A 471 -7.59 -9.92 -3.16
C PRO A 471 -7.52 -10.80 -4.42
N CYS A 472 -7.97 -12.06 -4.32
CA CYS A 472 -8.00 -12.97 -5.44
C CYS A 472 -8.98 -12.57 -6.55
N GLN A 473 -10.21 -12.23 -6.19
CA GLN A 473 -11.18 -11.82 -7.20
C GLN A 473 -10.74 -10.51 -7.87
N TYR A 474 -10.22 -9.56 -7.09
CA TYR A 474 -9.71 -8.30 -7.65
C TYR A 474 -8.58 -8.49 -8.66
N VAL A 475 -7.56 -9.30 -8.31
CA VAL A 475 -6.42 -9.53 -9.21
C VAL A 475 -6.84 -10.35 -10.43
N LEU A 476 -7.67 -11.38 -10.24
CA LEU A 476 -8.19 -12.17 -11.37
C LEU A 476 -9.05 -11.29 -12.29
N ASP A 477 -9.92 -10.43 -11.76
CA ASP A 477 -10.72 -9.48 -12.55
C ASP A 477 -9.82 -8.50 -13.31
N ALA A 478 -8.77 -7.99 -12.67
CA ALA A 478 -7.80 -7.08 -13.30
C ALA A 478 -7.07 -7.77 -14.47
N GLU A 479 -6.78 -9.07 -14.35
CA GLU A 479 -6.15 -9.86 -15.41
C GLU A 479 -7.12 -10.42 -16.45
N GLY A 480 -8.41 -10.10 -16.38
CA GLY A 480 -9.42 -10.73 -17.25
C GLY A 480 -9.61 -12.23 -16.99
N LEU A 481 -9.00 -12.75 -15.92
CA LEU A 481 -9.10 -14.15 -15.47
C LEU A 481 -10.32 -14.39 -14.56
N GLY A 482 -10.97 -13.33 -14.08
CA GLY A 482 -12.23 -13.39 -13.35
C GLY A 482 -13.42 -13.42 -14.32
N SER A 483 -13.97 -14.60 -14.59
CA SER A 483 -15.26 -14.74 -15.28
C SER A 483 -16.43 -14.67 -14.29
N ALA A 484 -17.59 -14.18 -14.75
CA ALA A 484 -18.83 -14.16 -13.97
C ALA A 484 -19.31 -15.57 -13.57
N ASP A 485 -18.93 -16.58 -14.37
CA ASP A 485 -18.99 -17.99 -14.00
C ASP A 485 -17.65 -18.35 -13.34
N ALA A 486 -17.66 -18.92 -12.13
CA ALA A 486 -16.46 -19.14 -11.32
C ALA A 486 -15.25 -19.64 -12.16
N PRO A 487 -14.11 -18.94 -12.17
CA PRO A 487 -13.01 -19.28 -13.06
C PRO A 487 -12.51 -20.69 -12.78
N ALA A 488 -12.22 -21.44 -13.84
CA ALA A 488 -11.72 -22.81 -13.78
C ALA A 488 -10.24 -22.87 -13.33
N THR A 489 -9.90 -22.16 -12.25
CA THR A 489 -8.56 -22.19 -11.66
C THR A 489 -8.23 -23.60 -11.17
N PRO A 490 -6.95 -24.00 -11.16
CA PRO A 490 -6.55 -25.30 -10.63
C PRO A 490 -7.06 -25.55 -9.21
N ASP A 491 -6.94 -24.57 -8.30
CA ASP A 491 -7.45 -24.72 -6.94
C ASP A 491 -8.95 -25.02 -6.91
N ALA A 492 -9.77 -24.22 -7.62
CA ALA A 492 -11.22 -24.38 -7.62
C ALA A 492 -11.68 -25.71 -8.25
N VAL A 493 -11.07 -26.11 -9.37
CA VAL A 493 -11.41 -27.35 -10.07
C VAL A 493 -11.00 -28.57 -9.24
N ILE A 494 -9.78 -28.59 -8.72
CA ILE A 494 -9.28 -29.72 -7.94
C ILE A 494 -10.04 -29.87 -6.61
N ASP A 495 -10.34 -28.77 -5.92
CA ASP A 495 -11.17 -28.78 -4.71
C ASP A 495 -12.55 -29.40 -4.94
N TRP A 496 -13.17 -29.07 -6.09
CA TRP A 496 -14.46 -29.63 -6.46
C TRP A 496 -14.37 -31.13 -6.78
N ILE A 497 -13.35 -31.57 -7.53
CA ILE A 497 -13.09 -32.99 -7.81
C ILE A 497 -12.86 -33.77 -6.52
N GLU A 498 -12.04 -33.25 -5.60
CA GLU A 498 -11.77 -33.91 -4.32
C GLU A 498 -13.03 -34.05 -3.45
N ARG A 499 -13.94 -33.07 -3.49
CA ARG A 499 -15.25 -33.17 -2.82
C ARG A 499 -16.13 -34.26 -3.44
N LEU A 500 -16.15 -34.38 -4.76
CA LEU A 500 -16.88 -35.46 -5.45
C LEU A 500 -16.30 -36.83 -5.12
N ALA A 501 -14.96 -36.95 -5.12
CA ALA A 501 -14.27 -38.18 -4.74
C ALA A 501 -14.60 -38.61 -3.31
N LYS A 502 -14.59 -37.67 -2.36
CA LYS A 502 -14.98 -37.92 -0.95
C LYS A 502 -16.43 -38.41 -0.80
N ARG A 503 -17.32 -38.07 -1.74
CA ARG A 503 -18.72 -38.51 -1.77
C ARG A 503 -18.94 -39.77 -2.61
N GLY A 504 -17.90 -40.32 -3.24
CA GLY A 504 -18.02 -41.45 -4.18
C GLY A 504 -18.74 -41.10 -5.48
N GLN A 505 -18.81 -39.80 -5.85
CA GLN A 505 -19.56 -39.31 -7.02
C GLN A 505 -18.67 -39.02 -8.24
N ALA A 506 -17.34 -39.13 -8.11
CA ALA A 506 -16.41 -38.72 -9.17
C ALA A 506 -16.63 -39.46 -10.50
N ALA A 507 -16.89 -40.78 -10.46
CA ALA A 507 -17.15 -41.55 -11.68
C ALA A 507 -18.48 -41.18 -12.36
N ALA A 508 -19.51 -40.82 -11.58
CA ALA A 508 -20.80 -40.38 -12.13
C ALA A 508 -20.69 -39.02 -12.83
N GLU A 509 -19.86 -38.12 -12.31
CA GLU A 509 -19.63 -36.77 -12.83
C GLU A 509 -18.46 -36.70 -13.84
N ARG A 510 -18.03 -37.84 -14.38
CA ARG A 510 -16.81 -37.96 -15.19
C ARG A 510 -16.75 -37.01 -16.40
N GLN A 511 -17.88 -36.75 -17.07
CA GLN A 511 -17.93 -35.83 -18.21
C GLN A 511 -17.76 -34.36 -17.78
N GLU A 512 -18.44 -33.95 -16.71
CA GLU A 512 -18.32 -32.61 -16.13
C GLU A 512 -16.91 -32.37 -15.59
N ILE A 513 -16.28 -33.39 -14.98
CA ILE A 513 -14.88 -33.31 -14.55
C ILE A 513 -13.95 -33.03 -15.73
N GLU A 514 -14.11 -33.74 -16.85
CA GLU A 514 -13.29 -33.49 -18.04
C GLU A 514 -13.50 -32.11 -18.62
N ALA A 515 -14.75 -31.63 -18.69
CA ALA A 515 -15.05 -30.28 -19.16
C ALA A 515 -14.34 -29.21 -18.31
N ARG A 516 -14.39 -29.34 -16.98
CA ARG A 516 -13.71 -28.41 -16.06
C ARG A 516 -12.20 -28.50 -16.11
N LEU A 517 -11.64 -29.71 -16.24
CA LEU A 517 -10.19 -29.87 -16.40
C LEU A 517 -9.70 -29.29 -17.74
N ARG A 518 -10.51 -29.38 -18.81
CA ARG A 518 -10.21 -28.72 -20.09
C ARG A 518 -10.22 -27.20 -19.94
N ALA A 519 -11.26 -26.64 -19.32
CA ALA A 519 -11.33 -25.19 -19.04
C ALA A 519 -10.15 -24.71 -18.17
N MET A 520 -9.69 -25.54 -17.22
CA MET A 520 -8.49 -25.26 -16.42
C MET A 520 -7.21 -25.26 -17.26
N LEU A 521 -7.05 -26.18 -18.22
CA LEU A 521 -5.92 -26.16 -19.14
C LEU A 521 -5.94 -24.92 -20.04
N ASP A 522 -7.11 -24.51 -20.52
CA ASP A 522 -7.28 -23.28 -21.31
C ASP A 522 -6.89 -22.04 -20.49
N HIS A 523 -7.27 -22.01 -19.21
CA HIS A 523 -6.86 -20.96 -18.27
C HIS A 523 -5.33 -20.91 -18.08
N LEU A 524 -4.67 -22.06 -17.88
CA LEU A 524 -3.21 -22.13 -17.77
C LEU A 524 -2.52 -21.68 -19.06
N ALA A 525 -3.08 -22.03 -20.23
CA ALA A 525 -2.57 -21.60 -21.52
C ALA A 525 -2.69 -20.08 -21.71
N ALA A 526 -3.82 -19.48 -21.29
CA ALA A 526 -4.03 -18.03 -21.32
C ALA A 526 -3.03 -17.30 -20.41
N ALA A 527 -2.81 -17.78 -19.18
CA ALA A 527 -1.81 -17.23 -18.27
C ALA A 527 -0.39 -17.28 -18.86
N ARG A 528 -0.03 -18.39 -19.52
CA ARG A 528 1.27 -18.52 -20.22
C ARG A 528 1.41 -17.56 -21.39
N ALA A 529 0.38 -17.41 -22.22
CA ALA A 529 0.39 -16.45 -23.32
C ALA A 529 0.59 -15.02 -22.80
N ARG A 530 -0.06 -14.70 -21.67
CA ARG A 530 0.08 -13.42 -20.98
C ARG A 530 1.50 -13.15 -20.46
N ILE A 531 2.16 -14.15 -19.90
CA ILE A 531 3.59 -14.07 -19.53
C ILE A 531 4.45 -13.79 -20.78
N GLY A 532 4.13 -14.42 -21.92
CA GLY A 532 4.79 -14.16 -23.20
C GLY A 532 4.64 -12.71 -23.68
N ASP A 533 3.46 -12.12 -23.50
CA ASP A 533 3.21 -10.70 -23.76
C ASP A 533 4.08 -9.78 -22.90
N TYR A 534 4.26 -10.07 -21.61
CA TYR A 534 5.16 -9.31 -20.75
C TYR A 534 6.63 -9.45 -21.16
N ALA A 535 7.07 -10.65 -21.57
CA ALA A 535 8.41 -10.84 -22.11
C ALA A 535 8.63 -10.01 -23.39
N ALA A 536 7.63 -9.97 -24.28
CA ALA A 536 7.68 -9.14 -25.48
C ALA A 536 7.74 -7.66 -25.15
N PHE A 537 6.94 -7.20 -24.19
CA PHE A 537 6.98 -5.84 -23.67
C PHE A 537 8.38 -5.48 -23.14
N GLY A 538 9.00 -6.33 -22.31
CA GLY A 538 10.35 -6.11 -21.79
C GLY A 538 11.39 -5.90 -22.90
N ARG A 539 11.35 -6.71 -23.96
CA ARG A 539 12.22 -6.54 -25.15
C ARG A 539 11.98 -5.21 -25.86
N GLN A 540 10.72 -4.80 -26.01
CA GLN A 540 10.39 -3.52 -26.64
C GLN A 540 10.87 -2.32 -25.81
N VAL A 541 10.77 -2.38 -24.47
CA VAL A 541 11.33 -1.35 -23.56
C VAL A 541 12.84 -1.24 -23.74
N ARG A 542 13.57 -2.37 -23.75
CA ARG A 542 15.02 -2.38 -23.98
C ARG A 542 15.40 -1.74 -25.32
N ALA A 543 14.67 -2.07 -26.38
CA ALA A 543 14.89 -1.48 -27.70
C ALA A 543 14.65 0.04 -27.68
N ALA A 544 13.65 0.52 -26.95
CA ALA A 544 13.42 1.95 -26.76
C ALA A 544 14.56 2.64 -26.01
N CYS A 545 15.05 2.04 -24.90
CA CYS A 545 16.20 2.55 -24.17
C CYS A 545 17.47 2.59 -25.04
N ALA A 546 17.71 1.57 -25.86
CA ALA A 546 18.87 1.51 -26.75
C ALA A 546 18.82 2.62 -27.82
N ALA A 547 17.66 2.87 -28.43
CA ALA A 547 17.47 3.92 -29.44
C ALA A 547 17.71 5.33 -28.89
N VAL A 548 17.31 5.59 -27.64
CA VAL A 548 17.59 6.87 -26.97
C VAL A 548 19.09 7.04 -26.71
N ARG A 549 19.78 5.96 -26.29
CA ARG A 549 21.24 5.99 -26.04
C ARG A 549 22.10 6.14 -27.29
N SER A 550 21.67 5.63 -28.44
CA SER A 550 22.41 5.75 -29.70
C SER A 550 22.32 7.14 -30.33
N GLY A 551 21.53 8.05 -29.78
CA GLY A 551 21.37 9.40 -30.35
C GLY A 551 20.65 9.39 -31.70
N ASP A 552 19.95 8.31 -32.05
CA ASP A 552 19.15 8.16 -33.27
C ASP A 552 17.86 9.01 -33.25
N ALA A 553 17.92 10.19 -32.66
CA ALA A 553 16.91 11.24 -32.71
C ALA A 553 16.84 11.93 -34.09
N SER A 554 17.58 11.42 -35.09
CA SER A 554 17.61 11.94 -36.46
C SER A 554 16.26 11.83 -37.18
N SER A 555 15.27 11.08 -36.64
CA SER A 555 13.92 10.99 -37.22
C SER A 555 12.89 12.02 -36.69
N VAL A 556 13.24 12.90 -35.73
CA VAL A 556 12.26 13.83 -35.09
C VAL A 556 12.66 15.31 -35.23
N ARG A 557 13.68 15.64 -36.03
CA ARG A 557 13.88 17.04 -36.47
C ARG A 557 12.98 17.34 -37.68
N SER A 558 11.69 17.48 -37.42
CA SER A 558 10.78 18.15 -38.35
C SER A 558 11.30 19.58 -38.58
N THR A 559 11.44 19.93 -39.85
CA THR A 559 11.91 21.20 -40.39
C THR A 559 11.11 22.39 -39.84
N GLY A 560 11.60 23.00 -38.77
CA GLY A 560 11.10 24.25 -38.22
C GLY A 560 12.27 25.20 -37.96
N ALA A 561 12.89 25.70 -39.02
CA ALA A 561 13.94 26.71 -38.92
C ALA A 561 13.32 28.08 -38.63
N GLY A 562 13.26 28.45 -37.35
CA GLY A 562 12.85 29.79 -36.97
C GLY A 562 12.65 29.96 -35.46
N ALA A 563 13.61 30.64 -34.84
CA ALA A 563 13.58 31.27 -33.52
C ALA A 563 14.16 30.52 -32.29
N ALA A 564 15.11 31.23 -31.66
CA ALA A 564 15.37 31.37 -30.22
C ALA A 564 16.53 30.55 -29.58
N ALA A 565 17.58 31.28 -29.24
CA ALA A 565 18.78 30.89 -28.49
C ALA A 565 18.55 30.59 -26.97
N SER A 566 17.31 30.32 -26.54
CA SER A 566 16.98 29.99 -25.14
C SER A 566 16.70 28.49 -24.90
N GLY A 567 16.86 27.63 -25.92
CA GLY A 567 16.52 26.20 -25.85
C GLY A 567 17.63 25.24 -25.42
N ALA A 568 18.90 25.66 -25.40
CA ALA A 568 20.03 24.74 -25.21
C ALA A 568 20.00 24.03 -23.84
N GLY A 569 19.76 24.77 -22.74
CA GLY A 569 19.75 24.18 -21.40
C GLY A 569 18.56 23.24 -21.12
N ARG A 570 17.42 23.40 -21.84
CA ARG A 570 16.28 22.48 -21.69
C ARG A 570 16.51 21.14 -22.41
N ALA A 571 17.25 21.15 -23.51
CA ALA A 571 17.56 19.93 -24.26
C ALA A 571 18.55 19.04 -23.49
N GLU A 572 19.56 19.64 -22.85
CA GLU A 572 20.54 18.91 -22.03
C GLU A 572 19.89 18.26 -20.80
N ALA A 573 19.07 19.01 -20.04
CA ALA A 573 18.35 18.47 -18.89
C ALA A 573 17.32 17.37 -19.25
N ALA A 574 16.76 17.41 -20.46
CA ALA A 574 15.88 16.34 -20.96
C ALA A 574 16.67 15.07 -21.30
N GLY A 575 17.86 15.21 -21.89
CA GLY A 575 18.75 14.09 -22.20
C GLY A 575 19.22 13.35 -20.94
N ASP A 576 19.58 14.08 -19.88
CA ASP A 576 19.98 13.49 -18.60
C ASP A 576 18.84 12.72 -17.92
N ALA A 577 17.62 13.26 -17.98
CA ALA A 577 16.43 12.60 -17.45
C ALA A 577 16.12 11.29 -18.20
N ASP A 578 16.17 11.30 -19.53
CA ASP A 578 15.96 10.11 -20.36
C ASP A 578 17.04 9.04 -20.11
N ALA A 579 18.29 9.43 -19.85
CA ALA A 579 19.37 8.51 -19.50
C ALA A 579 19.15 7.83 -18.13
N ALA A 580 18.72 8.60 -17.12
CA ALA A 580 18.40 8.07 -15.80
C ALA A 580 17.18 7.13 -15.85
N ASP A 581 16.12 7.54 -16.56
CA ASP A 581 14.94 6.71 -16.79
C ASP A 581 15.32 5.43 -17.53
N ALA A 582 16.13 5.52 -18.59
CA ALA A 582 16.59 4.33 -19.33
C ALA A 582 17.35 3.34 -18.43
N ALA A 583 18.23 3.82 -17.55
CA ALA A 583 18.94 2.97 -16.61
C ALA A 583 17.98 2.26 -15.64
N ALA A 584 16.99 2.98 -15.11
CA ALA A 584 15.98 2.42 -14.22
C ALA A 584 15.09 1.38 -14.94
N LEU A 585 14.65 1.68 -16.16
CA LEU A 585 13.86 0.76 -16.98
C LEU A 585 14.62 -0.53 -17.31
N LEU A 586 15.91 -0.41 -17.68
CA LEU A 586 16.74 -1.57 -17.97
C LEU A 586 16.89 -2.48 -16.74
N ALA A 587 17.05 -1.91 -15.55
CA ALA A 587 17.10 -2.69 -14.32
C ALA A 587 15.78 -3.42 -14.02
N ILE A 588 14.64 -2.79 -14.30
CA ILE A 588 13.33 -3.44 -14.17
C ILE A 588 13.18 -4.59 -15.19
N CYS A 589 13.61 -4.38 -16.44
CA CYS A 589 13.58 -5.44 -17.46
C CYS A 589 14.55 -6.58 -17.15
N ASP A 590 15.72 -6.32 -16.59
CA ASP A 590 16.67 -7.36 -16.17
C ASP A 590 16.05 -8.27 -15.12
N ARG A 591 15.32 -7.68 -14.17
CA ARG A 591 14.59 -8.44 -13.16
C ARG A 591 13.43 -9.24 -13.78
N LEU A 592 12.66 -8.63 -14.67
CA LEU A 592 11.58 -9.32 -15.39
C LEU A 592 12.10 -10.55 -16.15
N ASP A 593 13.19 -10.41 -16.90
CA ASP A 593 13.79 -11.51 -17.65
C ASP A 593 14.31 -12.61 -16.72
N HIS A 594 14.93 -12.23 -15.60
CA HIS A 594 15.35 -13.17 -14.56
C HIS A 594 14.18 -13.95 -13.97
N ASP A 595 13.10 -13.25 -13.60
CA ASP A 595 11.91 -13.87 -13.02
C ASP A 595 11.21 -14.81 -14.01
N ILE A 596 11.14 -14.43 -15.29
CA ILE A 596 10.61 -15.28 -16.36
C ILE A 596 11.49 -16.50 -16.59
N ALA A 597 12.81 -16.36 -16.63
CA ALA A 597 13.72 -17.48 -16.80
C ALA A 597 13.61 -18.46 -15.61
N ARG A 598 13.72 -17.96 -14.37
CA ARG A 598 13.55 -18.73 -13.14
C ARG A 598 12.18 -19.41 -13.07
N GLY A 599 11.14 -18.69 -13.48
CA GLY A 599 9.79 -19.21 -13.58
C GLY A 599 9.73 -20.35 -14.61
N GLN A 600 10.28 -20.18 -15.80
CA GLN A 600 10.27 -21.19 -16.86
C GLN A 600 11.04 -22.48 -16.48
N ASP A 601 12.14 -22.36 -15.74
CA ASP A 601 12.89 -23.52 -15.26
C ASP A 601 12.11 -24.34 -14.22
N GLY A 602 11.26 -23.69 -13.43
CA GLY A 602 10.40 -24.33 -12.43
C GLY A 602 8.98 -24.67 -12.92
N LEU A 603 8.53 -24.05 -14.00
CA LEU A 603 7.18 -24.23 -14.54
C LEU A 603 7.13 -25.51 -15.36
N LYS A 604 6.44 -26.51 -14.82
CA LYS A 604 5.95 -27.64 -15.60
C LYS A 604 5.18 -27.10 -16.82
N THR A 605 5.42 -27.72 -17.97
CA THR A 605 4.87 -27.31 -19.27
C THR A 605 3.36 -27.52 -19.33
N ALA A 606 2.69 -26.93 -20.33
CA ALA A 606 1.29 -27.23 -20.62
C ALA A 606 1.08 -28.73 -20.92
N GLU A 607 2.09 -29.39 -21.49
CA GLU A 607 2.10 -30.85 -21.72
C GLU A 607 2.13 -31.63 -20.40
N ASP A 608 2.89 -31.16 -19.41
CA ASP A 608 2.92 -31.77 -18.09
C ASP A 608 1.57 -31.64 -17.37
N ALA A 609 0.92 -30.47 -17.47
CA ALA A 609 -0.44 -30.27 -16.95
C ALA A 609 -1.44 -31.19 -17.67
N GLY A 610 -1.38 -31.30 -18.99
CA GLY A 610 -2.20 -32.22 -19.78
C GLY A 610 -1.98 -33.69 -19.39
N ARG A 611 -0.73 -34.09 -19.13
CA ARG A 611 -0.39 -35.43 -18.63
C ARG A 611 -0.99 -35.69 -17.25
N LEU A 612 -0.92 -34.73 -16.33
CA LEU A 612 -1.54 -34.83 -15.00
C LEU A 612 -3.07 -34.91 -15.08
N VAL A 613 -3.69 -34.15 -15.98
CA VAL A 613 -5.14 -34.26 -16.26
C VAL A 613 -5.48 -35.68 -16.75
N GLY A 614 -4.72 -36.22 -17.69
CA GLY A 614 -4.91 -37.60 -18.17
C GLY A 614 -4.76 -38.64 -17.05
N GLN A 615 -3.78 -38.47 -16.16
CA GLN A 615 -3.61 -39.31 -14.97
C GLN A 615 -4.80 -39.21 -14.01
N MET A 616 -5.31 -38.00 -13.77
CA MET A 616 -6.47 -37.78 -12.92
C MET A 616 -7.73 -38.45 -13.48
N LEU A 617 -8.00 -38.30 -14.77
CA LEU A 617 -9.13 -38.95 -15.44
C LEU A 617 -9.00 -40.48 -15.38
N ALA A 618 -7.82 -41.02 -15.66
CA ALA A 618 -7.57 -42.46 -15.56
C ALA A 618 -7.74 -42.99 -14.12
N ALA A 619 -7.38 -42.21 -13.10
CA ALA A 619 -7.60 -42.56 -11.70
C ALA A 619 -9.10 -42.57 -11.36
N ILE A 620 -9.88 -41.60 -11.87
CA ILE A 620 -11.34 -41.58 -11.71
C ILE A 620 -11.98 -42.82 -12.35
N ASP A 621 -11.57 -43.16 -13.58
CA ASP A 621 -12.11 -44.31 -14.32
C ASP A 621 -11.82 -45.65 -13.62
N LYS A 622 -10.70 -45.75 -12.89
CA LYS A 622 -10.32 -46.91 -12.08
C LYS A 622 -11.01 -46.96 -10.72
N GLY A 623 -11.76 -45.93 -10.34
CA GLY A 623 -12.28 -45.79 -8.98
C GLY A 623 -11.17 -45.65 -7.93
N SER A 624 -10.03 -45.05 -8.30
CA SER A 624 -8.88 -44.85 -7.41
C SER A 624 -9.28 -44.12 -6.12
N ALA A 625 -8.51 -44.38 -5.07
CA ALA A 625 -8.72 -43.76 -3.77
C ALA A 625 -8.55 -42.23 -3.84
N ALA A 626 -9.29 -41.51 -2.99
CA ALA A 626 -9.23 -40.05 -2.88
C ALA A 626 -7.79 -39.51 -2.62
N ALA A 627 -6.92 -40.32 -2.01
CA ALA A 627 -5.52 -39.97 -1.78
C ALA A 627 -4.69 -39.85 -3.08
N GLU A 628 -4.95 -40.69 -4.08
CA GLU A 628 -4.26 -40.62 -5.37
C GLU A 628 -4.68 -39.36 -6.15
N LEU A 629 -5.99 -39.08 -6.16
CA LEU A 629 -6.53 -37.85 -6.76
C LEU A 629 -5.98 -36.59 -6.07
N ALA A 630 -5.86 -36.60 -4.74
CA ALA A 630 -5.28 -35.49 -3.99
C ALA A 630 -3.80 -35.27 -4.33
N LYS A 631 -3.03 -36.34 -4.59
CA LYS A 631 -1.63 -36.23 -5.02
C LYS A 631 -1.51 -35.53 -6.38
N VAL A 632 -2.22 -36.03 -7.41
CA VAL A 632 -2.21 -35.43 -8.75
C VAL A 632 -2.77 -34.00 -8.71
N GLY A 633 -3.82 -33.79 -7.92
CA GLY A 633 -4.40 -32.49 -7.67
C GLY A 633 -3.42 -31.49 -7.05
N GLY A 634 -2.63 -31.92 -6.06
CA GLY A 634 -1.56 -31.10 -5.47
C GLY A 634 -0.52 -30.65 -6.50
N GLU A 635 -0.15 -31.52 -7.45
CA GLU A 635 0.77 -31.14 -8.53
C GLU A 635 0.14 -30.10 -9.48
N LEU A 636 -1.13 -30.26 -9.87
CA LEU A 636 -1.84 -29.30 -10.72
C LEU A 636 -1.99 -27.93 -10.03
N ARG A 637 -2.31 -27.91 -8.73
CA ARG A 637 -2.35 -26.68 -7.92
C ARG A 637 -0.99 -25.97 -7.90
N ALA A 638 0.10 -26.72 -7.73
CA ALA A 638 1.45 -26.15 -7.75
C ALA A 638 1.79 -25.51 -9.11
N ILE A 639 1.34 -26.09 -10.23
CA ILE A 639 1.49 -25.49 -11.57
C ILE A 639 0.70 -24.18 -11.68
N GLY A 640 -0.55 -24.16 -11.20
CA GLY A 640 -1.37 -22.95 -11.15
C GLY A 640 -0.72 -21.84 -10.35
N ALA A 641 -0.36 -22.13 -9.10
CA ALA A 641 0.28 -21.17 -8.20
C ALA A 641 1.59 -20.60 -8.77
N ALA A 642 2.38 -21.42 -9.47
CA ALA A 642 3.61 -20.96 -10.11
C ALA A 642 3.33 -20.00 -11.29
N HIS A 643 2.31 -20.26 -12.11
CA HIS A 643 1.90 -19.34 -13.17
C HIS A 643 1.35 -18.03 -12.61
N ASP A 644 0.49 -18.09 -11.58
CA ASP A 644 -0.08 -16.90 -10.93
C ASP A 644 1.02 -16.02 -10.33
N ALA A 645 1.99 -16.61 -9.63
CA ALA A 645 3.11 -15.88 -9.05
C ALA A 645 4.00 -15.23 -10.12
N LEU A 646 4.27 -15.93 -11.22
CA LEU A 646 5.06 -15.36 -12.32
C LEU A 646 4.31 -14.23 -13.04
N LEU A 647 3.01 -14.42 -13.28
CA LEU A 647 2.17 -13.40 -13.91
C LEU A 647 2.12 -12.13 -13.04
N ALA A 648 1.94 -12.30 -11.73
CA ALA A 648 1.93 -11.20 -10.77
C ALA A 648 3.26 -10.43 -10.74
N ARG A 649 4.40 -11.13 -10.71
CA ARG A 649 5.74 -10.51 -10.85
C ARG A 649 5.87 -9.71 -12.15
N ALA A 650 5.50 -10.32 -13.27
CA ALA A 650 5.61 -9.70 -14.58
C ALA A 650 4.76 -8.44 -14.69
N ARG A 651 3.54 -8.49 -14.13
CA ARG A 651 2.66 -7.33 -14.01
C ARG A 651 3.24 -6.24 -13.14
N MET A 652 3.79 -6.58 -11.97
CA MET A 652 4.42 -5.60 -11.07
C MET A 652 5.59 -4.89 -11.78
N ALA A 653 6.41 -5.62 -12.54
CA ALA A 653 7.46 -5.01 -13.36
C ALA A 653 6.89 -4.02 -14.38
N ALA A 654 5.82 -4.37 -15.11
CA ALA A 654 5.17 -3.47 -16.06
C ALA A 654 4.55 -2.22 -15.38
N ARG A 655 3.91 -2.37 -14.21
CA ARG A 655 3.42 -1.25 -13.41
C ARG A 655 4.55 -0.33 -12.98
N ARG A 656 5.69 -0.91 -12.61
CA ARG A 656 6.87 -0.16 -12.20
C ARG A 656 7.51 0.61 -13.35
N VAL A 657 7.53 0.05 -14.56
CA VAL A 657 7.89 0.80 -15.78
C VAL A 657 6.93 1.99 -15.95
N ALA A 658 5.62 1.76 -15.89
CA ALA A 658 4.63 2.84 -16.03
C ALA A 658 4.82 3.92 -14.96
N ALA A 659 5.00 3.52 -13.71
CA ALA A 659 5.15 4.43 -12.58
C ALA A 659 6.44 5.25 -12.66
N THR A 660 7.53 4.65 -13.16
CA THR A 660 8.81 5.33 -13.44
C THR A 660 8.66 6.45 -14.46
N LEU A 661 7.88 6.20 -15.52
CA LEU A 661 7.73 7.13 -16.64
C LEU A 661 6.57 8.13 -16.50
N ARG A 662 5.69 7.93 -15.52
CA ARG A 662 4.45 8.71 -15.37
C ARG A 662 4.69 10.23 -15.28
N PHE A 663 5.82 10.63 -14.70
CA PHE A 663 6.21 12.03 -14.56
C PHE A 663 7.39 12.43 -15.46
N GLY A 664 7.88 11.47 -16.26
CA GLY A 664 8.91 11.69 -17.27
C GLY A 664 8.35 12.54 -18.41
N ARG A 665 9.15 13.49 -18.90
CA ARG A 665 8.80 14.35 -20.04
C ARG A 665 9.64 14.06 -21.29
N GLY A 666 10.64 13.20 -21.15
CA GLY A 666 11.53 12.82 -22.23
C GLY A 666 10.85 11.91 -23.25
N ASP A 667 11.56 11.64 -24.34
CA ASP A 667 11.01 10.88 -25.46
C ASP A 667 10.81 9.41 -25.08
N LEU A 668 11.57 8.91 -24.11
CA LEU A 668 11.39 7.57 -23.57
C LEU A 668 10.01 7.42 -22.92
N ALA A 669 9.59 8.38 -22.10
CA ALA A 669 8.29 8.36 -21.44
C ALA A 669 7.13 8.36 -22.45
N LYS A 670 7.17 9.23 -23.46
CA LYS A 670 6.15 9.30 -24.52
C LYS A 670 6.01 7.99 -25.30
N LYS A 671 7.12 7.29 -25.51
CA LYS A 671 7.15 6.04 -26.27
C LYS A 671 6.73 4.83 -25.43
N VAL A 672 7.27 4.71 -24.22
CA VAL A 672 7.17 3.49 -23.41
C VAL A 672 5.95 3.49 -22.48
N LEU A 673 5.51 4.65 -21.97
CA LEU A 673 4.35 4.70 -21.08
C LEU A 673 3.07 4.12 -21.74
N PRO A 674 2.71 4.47 -22.99
CA PRO A 674 1.56 3.87 -23.66
C PRO A 674 1.69 2.36 -23.84
N MET A 675 2.91 1.84 -24.04
CA MET A 675 3.16 0.40 -24.15
C MET A 675 2.92 -0.30 -22.81
N ALA A 676 3.38 0.30 -21.71
CA ALA A 676 3.17 -0.21 -20.36
C ALA A 676 1.68 -0.20 -20.01
N GLU A 677 0.96 0.88 -20.31
CA GLU A 677 -0.49 0.95 -20.12
C GLU A 677 -1.23 -0.06 -21.00
N ALA A 678 -0.82 -0.24 -22.26
CA ALA A 678 -1.44 -1.20 -23.16
C ALA A 678 -1.25 -2.63 -22.68
N VAL A 679 -0.04 -3.01 -22.25
CA VAL A 679 0.19 -4.35 -21.72
C VAL A 679 -0.60 -4.57 -20.43
N LEU A 680 -0.77 -3.55 -19.57
CA LEU A 680 -1.57 -3.65 -18.35
C LEU A 680 -3.08 -3.70 -18.59
N ARG A 681 -3.60 -3.06 -19.66
CA ARG A 681 -5.04 -3.04 -19.98
C ARG A 681 -5.53 -4.26 -20.75
N LYS A 682 -4.64 -5.00 -21.41
CA LYS A 682 -4.99 -6.23 -22.14
C LYS A 682 -5.68 -7.20 -21.18
N ARG A 683 -6.98 -7.39 -21.39
CA ARG A 683 -7.84 -8.37 -20.72
C ARG A 683 -7.90 -9.63 -21.55
#